data_AF-A0A7W5CBG9-F1
#
_entry.id   AF-A0A7W5CBG9-F1
#
_cell.length_a   1.000
_cell.length_b   1.000
_cell.length_c   1.000
_cell.angle_alpha   90.00
_cell.angle_beta   90.00
_cell.angle_gamma   90.00
#
_symmetry.space_group_name_H-M   'P 1'
#
loop_
_entity.id
_entity.type
_entity.pdbx_description
1 polymer ?
#
loop_
_entity_poly.entity_id
_entity_poly.type
_entity_poly.pdbx_seq_one_letter_code
_entity_poly.pdbx_strand_id
1 'polypeptide(L)'
;MESRQYVEETIEEIKLFLPRLTHASEAVIEVLYEPMTEQTWQQFGDLVEGLDDLFKALTSIAKEIEELDGFDVPKASINVVLSQLPEKFQAMNASMDDEDFITASDYIKYELTPLIQQLAIELGDTKGIAAQRYAANMTFLQQKYPKLYMQLSKVVTDKNHYQQAFARNGLPNLCMVTDREAPIYLYSQYDPAFGTERWAKSLAEKVEHKSEIIMFGLGLGYHARSYAKLYPTQKLSIYEPDEQILLAAMSIIDLKDLFDQLNITDFVVGPDKAGRDKLFFRFLKFMKGDPEIISIPIYDRIKSVNITEFSKDAKTAILNYDSTVRMYEKYGMEWATNSMYNLGKTLTTPSILHLKNKLEGMTAVIAGAGPSLEADIECLRKLKDHAFIIAAGSTIQSLLHFGIEPHLIVSMDGSEANYNAFKGLDIQHIPLLFTPMLKYRILDEKNENLCHVHFINDSPTIHFMGLQEPDPIFNSNHSVTGTAIQAAVYLGCKEIVFTGQDLSYPSENTYSPGARHMSKQRNEIIINSIKAMGVTVENVQGTQNRTSHAMSLTLLDIEGMTLKHASDARFINTTQMGAKIKHTEWSTMEEVLLRLQGNILESTFFIKELQQAKGYEENRVNKIRTQIAQLPNEMLLNEKRLKRIDDTIGKLSELSRTNQKKCYEMFNLIDTEWKAIIHSSPFKAFYFMIFKNDLNRFERDLPELATELNLVIKSKLIQDIMQPLIQKLISHSPQLFEVVKEAKRRVEESINSSQQV
;
A
#
# COMPACT_ATOMS: atom_id res chain seq x y z
N MET A 1 -17.50 -46.45 -19.66
CA MET A 1 -16.59 -45.45 -20.26
C MET A 1 -17.14 -44.96 -21.59
N GLU A 2 -17.50 -45.87 -22.52
CA GLU A 2 -18.11 -45.51 -23.82
C GLU A 2 -19.43 -44.73 -23.70
N SER A 3 -20.36 -45.15 -22.83
CA SER A 3 -21.63 -44.41 -22.62
C SER A 3 -21.44 -42.99 -22.07
N ARG A 4 -20.47 -42.78 -21.16
CA ARG A 4 -20.14 -41.44 -20.65
C ARG A 4 -19.56 -40.54 -21.73
N GLN A 5 -18.64 -41.08 -22.54
CA GLN A 5 -18.03 -40.34 -23.63
C GLN A 5 -19.07 -39.93 -24.68
N TYR A 6 -19.97 -40.84 -25.05
CA TYR A 6 -21.08 -40.55 -25.96
C TYR A 6 -21.97 -39.41 -25.46
N VAL A 7 -22.41 -39.47 -24.20
CA VAL A 7 -23.23 -38.41 -23.57
C VAL A 7 -22.48 -37.06 -23.57
N GLU A 8 -21.18 -37.06 -23.25
CA GLU A 8 -20.38 -35.84 -23.27
C GLU A 8 -20.26 -35.26 -24.70
N GLU A 9 -20.03 -36.10 -25.72
CA GLU A 9 -19.93 -35.67 -27.11
C GLU A 9 -21.25 -35.07 -27.62
N THR A 10 -22.38 -35.73 -27.37
CA THR A 10 -23.70 -35.23 -27.80
C THR A 10 -24.08 -33.94 -27.07
N ILE A 11 -23.75 -33.80 -25.79
CA ILE A 11 -23.96 -32.53 -25.07
C ILE A 11 -23.15 -31.40 -25.72
N GLU A 12 -21.91 -31.66 -26.15
CA GLU A 12 -21.09 -30.65 -26.82
C GLU A 12 -21.63 -30.27 -28.20
N GLU A 13 -22.21 -31.20 -28.95
CA GLU A 13 -22.92 -30.92 -30.20
C GLU A 13 -24.17 -30.05 -29.97
N ILE A 14 -24.97 -30.39 -28.94
CA ILE A 14 -26.14 -29.61 -28.55
C ILE A 14 -25.74 -28.17 -28.19
N LYS A 15 -24.66 -27.97 -27.43
CA LYS A 15 -24.15 -26.63 -27.10
C LYS A 15 -23.78 -25.80 -28.32
N LEU A 16 -23.24 -26.41 -29.37
CA LEU A 16 -22.95 -25.73 -30.63
C LEU A 16 -24.22 -25.39 -31.42
N PHE A 17 -25.26 -26.21 -31.25
CA PHE A 17 -26.51 -26.09 -31.97
C PHE A 17 -27.45 -25.04 -31.37
N LEU A 18 -27.57 -24.97 -30.04
CA LEU A 18 -28.53 -24.11 -29.34
C LEU A 18 -28.45 -22.61 -29.69
N PRO A 19 -27.27 -21.98 -29.87
CA PRO A 19 -27.21 -20.59 -30.31
C PRO A 19 -27.78 -20.37 -31.71
N ARG A 20 -27.56 -21.33 -32.63
CA ARG A 20 -28.10 -21.25 -34.00
C ARG A 20 -29.62 -21.38 -33.98
N LEU A 21 -30.13 -22.30 -33.18
CA LEU A 21 -31.56 -22.50 -32.99
C LEU A 21 -32.24 -21.29 -32.32
N THR A 22 -31.58 -20.66 -31.35
CA THR A 22 -32.06 -19.42 -30.72
C THR A 22 -32.15 -18.29 -31.75
N HIS A 23 -31.12 -18.12 -32.58
CA HIS A 23 -31.13 -17.11 -33.64
C HIS A 23 -32.19 -17.37 -34.71
N ALA A 24 -32.39 -18.65 -35.10
CA ALA A 24 -33.47 -19.02 -36.00
C ALA A 24 -34.84 -18.69 -35.40
N SER A 25 -35.02 -18.91 -34.10
CA SER A 25 -36.26 -18.56 -33.39
C SER A 25 -36.50 -17.04 -33.40
N GLU A 26 -35.48 -16.23 -33.12
CA GLU A 26 -35.56 -14.76 -33.17
C GLU A 26 -35.88 -14.23 -34.57
N ALA A 27 -35.25 -14.81 -35.61
CA ALA A 27 -35.52 -14.42 -36.99
C ALA A 27 -36.96 -14.70 -37.42
N VAL A 28 -37.53 -15.84 -37.00
CA VAL A 28 -38.92 -16.21 -37.29
C VAL A 28 -39.91 -15.30 -36.57
N ILE A 29 -39.62 -14.90 -35.33
CA ILE A 29 -40.47 -13.98 -34.55
C ILE A 29 -40.67 -12.66 -35.30
N GLU A 30 -39.61 -12.07 -35.85
CA GLU A 30 -39.70 -10.78 -36.54
C GLU A 30 -40.58 -10.83 -37.80
N VAL A 31 -40.50 -11.93 -38.57
CA VAL A 31 -41.19 -12.05 -39.87
C VAL A 31 -42.64 -12.54 -39.77
N LEU A 32 -43.03 -13.21 -38.66
CA LEU A 32 -44.41 -13.68 -38.47
C LEU A 32 -45.41 -12.55 -38.13
N TYR A 33 -44.93 -11.35 -37.80
CA TYR A 33 -45.77 -10.15 -37.67
C TYR A 33 -46.08 -9.48 -39.03
N GLU A 34 -45.47 -9.94 -40.12
CA GLU A 34 -45.70 -9.46 -41.49
C GLU A 34 -46.52 -10.46 -42.32
N PRO A 35 -47.11 -10.06 -43.47
CA PRO A 35 -47.83 -10.99 -44.34
C PRO A 35 -46.95 -12.16 -44.81
N MET A 36 -47.47 -13.40 -44.71
CA MET A 36 -46.72 -14.61 -45.04
C MET A 36 -46.21 -14.61 -46.50
N THR A 37 -44.91 -14.88 -46.66
CA THR A 37 -44.25 -15.08 -47.95
C THR A 37 -43.66 -16.50 -48.04
N GLU A 38 -43.27 -16.93 -49.24
CA GLU A 38 -42.55 -18.20 -49.44
C GLU A 38 -41.26 -18.27 -48.60
N GLN A 39 -40.58 -17.13 -48.42
CA GLN A 39 -39.40 -17.03 -47.56
C GLN A 39 -39.74 -17.20 -46.07
N THR A 40 -40.87 -16.65 -45.62
CA THR A 40 -41.37 -16.80 -44.25
C THR A 40 -41.66 -18.27 -43.92
N TRP A 41 -42.30 -18.99 -44.85
CA TRP A 41 -42.56 -20.44 -44.71
C TRP A 41 -41.27 -21.26 -44.63
N GLN A 42 -40.25 -20.90 -45.42
CA GLN A 42 -38.96 -21.59 -45.36
C GLN A 42 -38.27 -21.40 -44.00
N GLN A 43 -38.21 -20.15 -43.49
CA GLN A 43 -37.59 -19.86 -42.20
C GLN A 43 -38.31 -20.56 -41.03
N PHE A 44 -39.64 -20.62 -41.09
CA PHE A 44 -40.43 -21.38 -40.13
C PHE A 44 -40.15 -22.88 -40.21
N GLY A 45 -40.05 -23.45 -41.41
CA GLY A 45 -39.70 -24.85 -41.62
C GLY A 45 -38.33 -25.22 -41.05
N ASP A 46 -37.32 -24.37 -41.28
CA ASP A 46 -35.97 -24.56 -40.74
C ASP A 46 -35.97 -24.53 -39.19
N LEU A 47 -36.79 -23.68 -38.58
CA LEU A 47 -36.97 -23.65 -37.12
C LEU A 47 -37.61 -24.95 -36.60
N VAL A 48 -38.68 -25.43 -37.26
CA VAL A 48 -39.37 -26.67 -36.88
C VAL A 48 -38.42 -27.87 -36.95
N GLU A 49 -37.66 -27.99 -38.04
CA GLU A 49 -36.64 -29.04 -38.19
C GLU A 49 -35.60 -28.96 -37.07
N GLY A 50 -35.15 -27.74 -36.74
CA GLY A 50 -34.19 -27.55 -35.66
C GLY A 50 -34.73 -27.92 -34.26
N LEU A 51 -36.01 -27.66 -33.97
CA LEU A 51 -36.65 -28.08 -32.72
C LEU A 51 -36.75 -29.61 -32.61
N ASP A 52 -37.08 -30.28 -33.72
CA ASP A 52 -37.16 -31.74 -33.81
C ASP A 52 -35.78 -32.40 -33.63
N ASP A 53 -34.74 -31.84 -34.27
CA ASP A 53 -33.36 -32.31 -34.11
C ASP A 53 -32.85 -32.15 -32.67
N LEU A 54 -33.15 -31.01 -32.02
CA LEU A 54 -32.85 -30.82 -30.60
C LEU A 54 -33.56 -31.90 -29.76
N PHE A 55 -34.86 -32.12 -29.99
CA PHE A 55 -35.64 -33.09 -29.22
C PHE A 55 -35.10 -34.52 -29.38
N LYS A 56 -34.72 -34.92 -30.61
CA LYS A 56 -34.10 -36.23 -30.87
C LYS A 56 -32.77 -36.39 -30.18
N ALA A 57 -31.88 -35.40 -30.26
CA ALA A 57 -30.56 -35.43 -29.63
C ALA A 57 -30.66 -35.51 -28.10
N LEU A 58 -31.62 -34.79 -27.50
CA LEU A 58 -31.89 -34.87 -26.07
C LEU A 58 -32.44 -36.25 -25.67
N THR A 59 -33.37 -36.80 -26.47
CA THR A 59 -33.97 -38.11 -26.23
C THR A 59 -32.94 -39.23 -26.34
N SER A 60 -31.97 -39.14 -27.25
CA SER A 60 -30.96 -40.16 -27.48
C SER A 60 -29.94 -40.30 -26.34
N ILE A 61 -29.86 -39.32 -25.44
CA ILE A 61 -28.98 -39.36 -24.27
C ILE A 61 -29.73 -39.40 -22.93
N ALA A 62 -31.06 -39.26 -22.95
CA ALA A 62 -31.88 -39.10 -21.76
C ALA A 62 -31.81 -40.31 -20.80
N LYS A 63 -31.69 -41.53 -21.35
CA LYS A 63 -31.62 -42.75 -20.53
C LYS A 63 -30.22 -42.97 -19.98
N GLU A 64 -29.21 -42.74 -20.80
CA GLU A 64 -27.81 -42.91 -20.48
C GLU A 64 -27.35 -41.89 -19.43
N ILE A 65 -27.85 -40.65 -19.51
CA ILE A 65 -27.49 -39.60 -18.56
C ILE A 65 -28.06 -39.86 -17.17
N GLU A 66 -29.24 -40.47 -17.02
CA GLU A 66 -29.84 -40.81 -15.72
C GLU A 66 -28.91 -41.70 -14.87
N GLU A 67 -28.21 -42.64 -15.51
CA GLU A 67 -27.33 -43.62 -14.86
C GLU A 67 -25.91 -43.09 -14.55
N LEU A 68 -25.56 -41.85 -14.94
CA LEU A 68 -24.21 -41.30 -14.81
C LEU A 68 -24.05 -40.30 -13.65
N ASP A 69 -23.07 -40.51 -12.78
CA ASP A 69 -22.72 -39.57 -11.70
C ASP A 69 -22.03 -38.29 -12.25
N GLY A 70 -22.40 -37.13 -11.70
CA GLY A 70 -21.79 -35.82 -12.01
C GLY A 70 -22.47 -35.03 -13.15
N PHE A 71 -23.67 -35.44 -13.57
CA PHE A 71 -24.48 -34.76 -14.61
C PHE A 71 -25.79 -34.17 -14.08
N ASP A 72 -25.92 -33.98 -12.77
CA ASP A 72 -27.21 -33.67 -12.13
C ASP A 72 -27.90 -32.41 -12.69
N VAL A 73 -27.12 -31.39 -13.07
CA VAL A 73 -27.64 -30.18 -13.72
C VAL A 73 -28.12 -30.47 -15.15
N PRO A 74 -27.27 -30.96 -16.09
CA PRO A 74 -27.74 -31.40 -17.41
C PRO A 74 -28.94 -32.35 -17.39
N LYS A 75 -29.00 -33.32 -16.47
CA LYS A 75 -30.13 -34.25 -16.34
C LYS A 75 -31.45 -33.51 -16.14
N ALA A 76 -31.49 -32.63 -15.14
CA ALA A 76 -32.69 -31.88 -14.80
C ALA A 76 -33.16 -31.01 -15.98
N SER A 77 -32.21 -30.34 -16.63
CA SER A 77 -32.42 -29.48 -17.79
C SER A 77 -33.00 -30.20 -19.00
N ILE A 78 -32.38 -31.31 -19.36
CA ILE A 78 -32.78 -32.15 -20.49
C ILE A 78 -34.20 -32.68 -20.24
N ASN A 79 -34.49 -33.15 -19.03
CA ASN A 79 -35.82 -33.65 -18.68
C ASN A 79 -36.90 -32.56 -18.75
N VAL A 80 -36.59 -31.33 -18.33
CA VAL A 80 -37.51 -30.19 -18.46
C VAL A 80 -37.85 -29.94 -19.93
N VAL A 81 -36.84 -29.87 -20.80
CA VAL A 81 -37.07 -29.64 -22.23
C VAL A 81 -37.83 -30.80 -22.88
N LEU A 82 -37.47 -32.05 -22.58
CA LEU A 82 -38.18 -33.23 -23.10
C LEU A 82 -39.66 -33.27 -22.67
N SER A 83 -39.98 -32.76 -21.48
CA SER A 83 -41.36 -32.70 -21.01
C SER A 83 -42.18 -31.54 -21.61
N GLN A 84 -41.57 -30.36 -21.81
CA GLN A 84 -42.29 -29.14 -22.16
C GLN A 84 -42.28 -28.82 -23.66
N LEU A 85 -41.19 -29.18 -24.36
CA LEU A 85 -41.02 -28.84 -25.77
C LEU A 85 -42.16 -29.40 -26.66
N PRO A 86 -42.62 -30.65 -26.50
CA PRO A 86 -43.72 -31.18 -27.32
C PRO A 86 -45.04 -30.42 -27.15
N GLU A 87 -45.40 -30.07 -25.91
CA GLU A 87 -46.64 -29.34 -25.60
C GLU A 87 -46.62 -27.93 -26.19
N LYS A 88 -45.51 -27.20 -25.97
CA LYS A 88 -45.34 -25.84 -26.50
C LYS A 88 -45.27 -25.83 -28.01
N PHE A 89 -44.61 -26.82 -28.61
CA PHE A 89 -44.55 -26.99 -30.06
C PHE A 89 -45.95 -27.24 -30.64
N GLN A 90 -46.76 -28.11 -30.02
CA GLN A 90 -48.11 -28.40 -30.50
C GLN A 90 -49.02 -27.16 -30.45
N ALA A 91 -48.94 -26.35 -29.38
CA ALA A 91 -49.72 -25.12 -29.26
C ALA A 91 -49.35 -24.07 -30.33
N MET A 92 -48.04 -23.94 -30.60
CA MET A 92 -47.51 -23.08 -31.66
C MET A 92 -47.95 -23.57 -33.05
N ASN A 93 -47.86 -24.87 -33.32
CA ASN A 93 -48.24 -25.44 -34.61
C ASN A 93 -49.75 -25.37 -34.88
N ALA A 94 -50.59 -25.54 -33.86
CA ALA A 94 -52.03 -25.35 -33.98
C ALA A 94 -52.39 -23.90 -34.39
N SER A 95 -51.66 -22.91 -33.84
CA SER A 95 -51.84 -21.51 -34.22
C SER A 95 -51.43 -21.25 -35.67
N MET A 96 -50.40 -21.95 -36.16
CA MET A 96 -49.98 -21.90 -37.57
C MET A 96 -51.01 -22.54 -38.51
N ASP A 97 -51.62 -23.67 -38.12
CA ASP A 97 -52.67 -24.34 -38.89
C ASP A 97 -53.96 -23.48 -38.99
N ASP A 98 -54.25 -22.68 -37.95
CA ASP A 98 -55.37 -21.75 -37.89
C ASP A 98 -55.08 -20.38 -38.58
N GLU A 99 -53.92 -20.22 -39.21
CA GLU A 99 -53.43 -18.96 -39.80
C GLU A 99 -53.32 -17.78 -38.80
N ASP A 100 -53.22 -18.06 -37.50
CA ASP A 100 -52.97 -17.05 -36.44
C ASP A 100 -51.46 -16.88 -36.18
N PHE A 101 -50.80 -16.22 -37.13
CA PHE A 101 -49.34 -16.04 -37.13
C PHE A 101 -48.83 -15.15 -35.99
N ILE A 102 -49.67 -14.24 -35.48
CA ILE A 102 -49.31 -13.38 -34.34
C ILE A 102 -49.21 -14.22 -33.07
N THR A 103 -50.23 -15.05 -32.80
CA THR A 103 -50.21 -15.96 -31.65
C THR A 103 -49.09 -17.01 -31.77
N ALA A 104 -48.84 -17.52 -32.98
CA ALA A 104 -47.70 -18.40 -33.22
C ALA A 104 -46.35 -17.72 -32.91
N SER A 105 -46.16 -16.46 -33.34
CA SER A 105 -44.97 -15.66 -33.02
C SER A 105 -44.81 -15.45 -31.51
N ASP A 106 -45.90 -15.17 -30.80
CA ASP A 106 -45.88 -15.00 -29.34
C ASP A 106 -45.49 -16.31 -28.62
N TYR A 107 -45.96 -17.48 -29.07
CA TYR A 107 -45.50 -18.77 -28.53
C TYR A 107 -44.00 -18.99 -28.78
N ILE A 108 -43.49 -18.66 -29.95
CA ILE A 108 -42.05 -18.78 -30.23
C ILE A 108 -41.26 -17.85 -29.30
N LYS A 109 -41.70 -16.60 -29.17
CA LYS A 109 -41.02 -15.56 -28.39
C LYS A 109 -41.04 -15.78 -26.89
N TYR A 110 -42.19 -16.14 -26.33
CA TYR A 110 -42.40 -16.15 -24.88
C TYR A 110 -42.34 -17.54 -24.27
N GLU A 111 -42.43 -18.60 -25.06
CA GLU A 111 -42.46 -19.98 -24.56
C GLU A 111 -41.29 -20.84 -25.09
N LEU A 112 -41.09 -20.90 -26.41
CA LEU A 112 -40.06 -21.78 -27.01
C LEU A 112 -38.64 -21.20 -26.90
N THR A 113 -38.42 -19.95 -27.31
CA THR A 113 -37.11 -19.30 -27.22
C THR A 113 -36.55 -19.30 -25.79
N PRO A 114 -37.34 -18.97 -24.75
CA PRO A 114 -36.86 -19.04 -23.37
C PRO A 114 -36.51 -20.48 -22.92
N LEU A 115 -37.25 -21.49 -23.38
CA LEU A 115 -36.95 -22.90 -23.05
C LEU A 115 -35.59 -23.34 -23.64
N ILE A 116 -35.30 -22.94 -24.88
CA ILE A 116 -34.04 -23.22 -25.59
C ILE A 116 -32.87 -22.47 -24.94
N GLN A 117 -33.07 -21.18 -24.64
CA GLN A 117 -32.08 -20.36 -23.94
C GLN A 117 -31.77 -20.93 -22.55
N GLN A 118 -32.78 -21.40 -21.81
CA GLN A 118 -32.60 -22.04 -20.51
C GLN A 118 -31.76 -23.32 -20.62
N LEU A 119 -31.99 -24.13 -21.65
CA LEU A 119 -31.15 -25.30 -21.91
C LEU A 119 -29.70 -24.90 -22.25
N ALA A 120 -29.51 -23.87 -23.06
CA ALA A 120 -28.18 -23.38 -23.43
C ALA A 120 -27.39 -22.87 -22.22
N ILE A 121 -28.08 -22.16 -21.33
CA ILE A 121 -27.60 -21.70 -20.02
C ILE A 121 -27.15 -22.88 -19.16
N GLU A 122 -27.99 -23.91 -19.06
CA GLU A 122 -27.75 -25.03 -18.15
C GLU A 122 -26.68 -26.00 -18.67
N LEU A 123 -26.55 -26.14 -19.99
CA LEU A 123 -25.44 -26.88 -20.60
C LEU A 123 -24.12 -26.09 -20.56
N GLY A 124 -24.19 -24.76 -20.75
CA GLY A 124 -23.04 -23.85 -20.75
C GLY A 124 -22.18 -23.90 -22.00
N ASP A 125 -21.00 -23.29 -21.96
CA ASP A 125 -20.05 -23.27 -23.08
C ASP A 125 -19.50 -24.66 -23.42
N THR A 126 -19.04 -24.85 -24.65
CA THR A 126 -18.26 -26.04 -25.00
C THR A 126 -16.93 -26.05 -24.24
N LYS A 127 -16.47 -27.24 -23.83
CA LYS A 127 -15.17 -27.40 -23.14
C LYS A 127 -14.02 -26.81 -23.96
N GLY A 128 -14.09 -26.96 -25.29
CA GLY A 128 -13.12 -26.42 -26.24
C GLY A 128 -13.06 -24.89 -26.24
N ILE A 129 -14.22 -24.22 -26.29
CA ILE A 129 -14.29 -22.75 -26.27
C ILE A 129 -13.77 -22.19 -24.94
N ALA A 130 -14.19 -22.76 -23.81
CA ALA A 130 -13.71 -22.32 -22.49
C ALA A 130 -12.19 -22.52 -22.33
N ALA A 131 -11.64 -23.63 -22.83
CA ALA A 131 -10.20 -23.88 -22.82
C ALA A 131 -9.43 -22.92 -23.73
N GLN A 132 -9.95 -22.63 -24.92
CA GLN A 132 -9.35 -21.66 -25.84
C GLN A 132 -9.37 -20.25 -25.26
N ARG A 133 -10.49 -19.84 -24.64
CA ARG A 133 -10.62 -18.56 -23.94
C ARG A 133 -9.62 -18.44 -22.80
N TYR A 134 -9.51 -19.48 -21.97
CA TYR A 134 -8.52 -19.53 -20.89
C TYR A 134 -7.09 -19.40 -21.43
N ALA A 135 -6.74 -20.12 -22.49
CA ALA A 135 -5.42 -20.04 -23.11
C ALA A 135 -5.12 -18.65 -23.70
N ALA A 136 -6.12 -18.01 -24.33
CA ALA A 136 -6.00 -16.65 -24.82
C ALA A 136 -5.78 -15.65 -23.68
N ASN A 137 -6.52 -15.77 -22.57
CA ASN A 137 -6.36 -14.96 -21.38
C ASN A 137 -4.99 -15.15 -20.72
N MET A 138 -4.49 -16.39 -20.63
CA MET A 138 -3.14 -16.66 -20.14
C MET A 138 -2.07 -16.00 -21.03
N THR A 139 -2.25 -16.01 -22.34
CA THR A 139 -1.37 -15.33 -23.30
C THR A 139 -1.40 -13.81 -23.10
N PHE A 140 -2.59 -13.23 -22.91
CA PHE A 140 -2.77 -11.82 -22.58
C PHE A 140 -2.03 -11.44 -21.28
N LEU A 141 -2.18 -12.24 -20.22
CA LEU A 141 -1.45 -12.03 -18.96
C LEU A 141 0.06 -12.18 -19.15
N GLN A 142 0.53 -13.13 -19.94
CA GLN A 142 1.96 -13.29 -20.22
C GLN A 142 2.57 -12.04 -20.86
N GLN A 143 1.83 -11.40 -21.78
CA GLN A 143 2.28 -10.21 -22.49
C GLN A 143 2.18 -8.94 -21.64
N LYS A 144 1.05 -8.71 -20.96
CA LYS A 144 0.77 -7.45 -20.24
C LYS A 144 1.16 -7.49 -18.77
N TYR A 145 1.09 -8.65 -18.12
CA TYR A 145 1.33 -8.86 -16.68
C TYR A 145 2.22 -10.11 -16.41
N PRO A 146 3.46 -10.17 -16.93
CA PRO A 146 4.28 -11.39 -16.94
C PRO A 146 4.55 -11.98 -15.55
N LYS A 147 4.65 -11.14 -14.51
CA LYS A 147 4.83 -11.60 -13.13
C LYS A 147 3.59 -12.32 -12.61
N LEU A 148 2.40 -11.78 -12.89
CA LEU A 148 1.14 -12.39 -12.52
C LEU A 148 0.92 -13.70 -13.28
N TYR A 149 1.26 -13.74 -14.58
CA TYR A 149 1.25 -14.99 -15.35
C TYR A 149 2.11 -16.08 -14.70
N MET A 150 3.35 -15.76 -14.30
CA MET A 150 4.23 -16.72 -13.62
C MET A 150 3.70 -17.19 -12.27
N GLN A 151 2.95 -16.34 -11.56
CA GLN A 151 2.29 -16.68 -10.31
C GLN A 151 1.13 -17.65 -10.58
N LEU A 152 0.16 -17.24 -11.41
CA LEU A 152 -1.04 -18.03 -11.69
C LEU A 152 -0.75 -19.35 -12.41
N SER A 153 0.31 -19.42 -13.23
CA SER A 153 0.72 -20.67 -13.90
C SER A 153 1.13 -21.78 -12.92
N LYS A 154 1.38 -21.45 -11.65
CA LYS A 154 1.73 -22.41 -10.60
C LYS A 154 0.53 -22.83 -9.76
N VAL A 155 -0.62 -22.14 -9.91
CA VAL A 155 -1.82 -22.39 -9.13
C VAL A 155 -2.62 -23.50 -9.82
N VAL A 156 -3.02 -24.50 -9.04
CA VAL A 156 -3.92 -25.55 -9.54
C VAL A 156 -5.35 -25.02 -9.44
N THR A 157 -6.06 -25.03 -10.56
CA THR A 157 -7.46 -24.57 -10.62
C THR A 157 -8.39 -25.48 -9.83
N ASP A 158 -9.19 -24.91 -8.94
CA ASP A 158 -10.16 -25.62 -8.12
C ASP A 158 -11.56 -25.57 -8.75
N LYS A 159 -11.77 -26.44 -9.74
CA LYS A 159 -13.03 -26.52 -10.48
C LYS A 159 -14.19 -27.10 -9.67
N ASN A 160 -13.91 -27.70 -8.50
CA ASN A 160 -14.95 -28.27 -7.66
C ASN A 160 -15.63 -27.17 -6.84
N HIS A 161 -14.85 -26.27 -6.27
CA HIS A 161 -15.38 -25.16 -5.48
C HIS A 161 -15.75 -23.96 -6.34
N TYR A 162 -15.08 -23.71 -7.47
CA TYR A 162 -15.35 -22.56 -8.34
C TYR A 162 -15.91 -23.04 -9.68
N GLN A 163 -17.22 -22.90 -9.84
CA GLN A 163 -17.96 -23.45 -10.97
C GLN A 163 -18.58 -22.34 -11.81
N GLN A 164 -18.45 -22.45 -13.12
CA GLN A 164 -19.19 -21.59 -14.04
C GLN A 164 -20.70 -21.80 -13.84
N ALA A 165 -21.43 -20.70 -13.79
CA ALA A 165 -22.88 -20.68 -13.75
C ALA A 165 -23.40 -19.68 -14.78
N PHE A 166 -24.71 -19.67 -14.99
CA PHE A 166 -25.38 -18.70 -15.85
C PHE A 166 -26.62 -18.18 -15.13
N ALA A 167 -26.95 -16.93 -15.38
CA ALA A 167 -28.19 -16.35 -14.92
C ALA A 167 -29.34 -16.66 -15.90
N ARG A 168 -30.58 -16.45 -15.46
CA ARG A 168 -31.79 -16.71 -16.27
C ARG A 168 -31.83 -15.94 -17.59
N ASN A 169 -31.12 -14.81 -17.68
CA ASN A 169 -31.03 -14.01 -18.90
C ASN A 169 -29.87 -14.42 -19.83
N GLY A 170 -29.21 -15.56 -19.61
CA GLY A 170 -28.14 -16.02 -20.47
C GLY A 170 -26.74 -15.53 -20.11
N LEU A 171 -26.63 -14.52 -19.23
CA LEU A 171 -25.34 -13.94 -18.92
C LEU A 171 -24.52 -14.84 -17.97
N PRO A 172 -23.20 -14.94 -18.18
CA PRO A 172 -22.34 -15.75 -17.33
C PRO A 172 -22.29 -15.28 -15.87
N ASN A 173 -22.10 -16.24 -14.97
CA ASN A 173 -21.95 -16.03 -13.55
C ASN A 173 -20.91 -17.03 -13.00
N LEU A 174 -20.51 -16.86 -11.74
CA LEU A 174 -19.62 -17.76 -11.03
C LEU A 174 -20.28 -18.21 -9.74
N CYS A 175 -20.30 -19.52 -9.52
CA CYS A 175 -20.80 -20.16 -8.32
C CYS A 175 -19.64 -20.67 -7.49
N MET A 176 -19.61 -20.30 -6.22
CA MET A 176 -18.72 -20.85 -5.20
C MET A 176 -19.47 -21.90 -4.39
N VAL A 177 -19.11 -23.17 -4.58
CA VAL A 177 -19.63 -24.30 -3.81
C VAL A 177 -18.81 -24.42 -2.53
N THR A 178 -19.48 -24.61 -1.40
CA THR A 178 -18.82 -24.82 -0.11
C THR A 178 -19.29 -26.14 0.50
N ASP A 179 -18.41 -26.85 1.20
CA ASP A 179 -18.72 -28.18 1.76
C ASP A 179 -19.87 -28.19 2.78
N ARG A 180 -20.25 -27.02 3.34
CA ARG A 180 -21.18 -26.92 4.49
C ARG A 180 -22.16 -25.73 4.46
N GLU A 181 -22.09 -24.83 3.47
CA GLU A 181 -23.01 -23.71 3.31
C GLU A 181 -23.68 -23.74 1.92
N ALA A 182 -24.77 -22.99 1.76
CA ALA A 182 -25.42 -22.85 0.45
C ALA A 182 -24.45 -22.26 -0.60
N PRO A 183 -24.58 -22.64 -1.88
CA PRO A 183 -23.73 -22.10 -2.94
C PRO A 183 -23.84 -20.58 -3.02
N ILE A 184 -22.69 -19.92 -3.14
CA ILE A 184 -22.59 -18.46 -3.21
C ILE A 184 -22.38 -18.05 -4.67
N TYR A 185 -23.33 -17.30 -5.22
CA TYR A 185 -23.19 -16.75 -6.58
C TYR A 185 -22.56 -15.37 -6.51
N LEU A 186 -21.58 -15.11 -7.37
CA LEU A 186 -20.89 -13.81 -7.42
C LEU A 186 -21.83 -12.66 -7.80
N TYR A 187 -22.79 -12.94 -8.68
CA TYR A 187 -23.77 -11.97 -9.17
C TYR A 187 -25.20 -12.50 -9.05
N SER A 188 -26.19 -11.64 -9.31
CA SER A 188 -27.60 -12.03 -9.36
C SER A 188 -27.83 -13.19 -10.33
N GLN A 189 -28.61 -14.19 -9.89
CA GLN A 189 -29.01 -15.35 -10.69
C GLN A 189 -30.05 -15.00 -11.77
N TYR A 190 -30.65 -13.81 -11.71
CA TYR A 190 -31.62 -13.35 -12.72
C TYR A 190 -30.95 -12.55 -13.83
N ASP A 191 -30.05 -11.64 -13.45
CA ASP A 191 -29.31 -10.79 -14.37
C ASP A 191 -28.01 -10.30 -13.67
N PRO A 192 -26.81 -10.78 -14.05
CA PRO A 192 -25.54 -10.42 -13.44
C PRO A 192 -25.16 -8.95 -13.58
N ALA A 193 -25.65 -8.29 -14.65
CA ALA A 193 -25.46 -6.86 -14.87
C ALA A 193 -26.49 -6.01 -14.11
N PHE A 194 -27.51 -6.65 -13.53
CA PHE A 194 -28.55 -5.94 -12.80
C PHE A 194 -28.00 -5.22 -11.59
N GLY A 195 -28.21 -3.91 -11.55
CA GLY A 195 -27.83 -3.08 -10.41
C GLY A 195 -26.37 -2.67 -10.38
N THR A 196 -25.50 -3.14 -11.29
CA THR A 196 -24.09 -2.68 -11.35
C THR A 196 -24.00 -1.20 -11.75
N GLU A 197 -24.87 -0.73 -12.65
CA GLU A 197 -24.96 0.69 -12.99
C GLU A 197 -25.50 1.53 -11.82
N ARG A 198 -26.49 1.02 -11.08
CA ARG A 198 -27.02 1.68 -9.88
C ARG A 198 -25.95 1.75 -8.78
N TRP A 199 -25.18 0.68 -8.60
CA TRP A 199 -24.02 0.66 -7.71
C TRP A 199 -23.00 1.73 -8.12
N ALA A 200 -22.61 1.80 -9.38
CA ALA A 200 -21.66 2.82 -9.86
C ALA A 200 -22.19 4.24 -9.62
N LYS A 201 -23.47 4.51 -9.91
CA LYS A 201 -24.12 5.80 -9.63
C LYS A 201 -24.19 6.13 -8.13
N SER A 202 -24.36 5.12 -7.27
CA SER A 202 -24.39 5.33 -5.81
C SER A 202 -23.05 5.79 -5.23
N LEU A 203 -21.95 5.64 -6.00
CA LEU A 203 -20.61 6.08 -5.61
C LEU A 203 -20.31 7.54 -5.99
N ALA A 204 -21.22 8.25 -6.68
CA ALA A 204 -20.96 9.57 -7.25
C ALA A 204 -20.33 10.56 -6.25
N GLU A 205 -20.93 10.72 -5.07
CA GLU A 205 -20.41 11.63 -4.03
C GLU A 205 -18.99 11.28 -3.58
N LYS A 206 -18.60 10.00 -3.64
CA LYS A 206 -17.26 9.54 -3.24
C LYS A 206 -16.22 9.73 -4.34
N VAL A 207 -16.60 9.54 -5.60
CA VAL A 207 -15.64 9.37 -6.70
C VAL A 207 -15.61 10.52 -7.71
N GLU A 208 -16.62 11.40 -7.76
CA GLU A 208 -16.77 12.42 -8.82
C GLU A 208 -15.58 13.39 -8.91
N HIS A 209 -14.90 13.65 -7.79
CA HIS A 209 -13.71 14.52 -7.72
C HIS A 209 -12.39 13.75 -7.58
N LYS A 210 -12.41 12.44 -7.81
CA LYS A 210 -11.26 11.55 -7.64
C LYS A 210 -10.76 11.10 -9.02
N SER A 211 -9.44 11.05 -9.18
CA SER A 211 -8.78 10.66 -10.44
C SER A 211 -8.17 9.26 -10.37
N GLU A 212 -7.87 8.78 -9.17
CA GLU A 212 -7.12 7.54 -8.93
C GLU A 212 -7.93 6.65 -7.96
N ILE A 213 -8.30 5.46 -8.43
CA ILE A 213 -9.26 4.60 -7.73
C ILE A 213 -8.61 3.23 -7.48
N ILE A 214 -8.63 2.78 -6.23
CA ILE A 214 -8.31 1.40 -5.87
C ILE A 214 -9.62 0.61 -5.83
N MET A 215 -9.76 -0.37 -6.70
CA MET A 215 -10.92 -1.26 -6.74
C MET A 215 -10.58 -2.60 -6.08
N PHE A 216 -11.30 -2.92 -5.00
CA PHE A 216 -11.23 -4.20 -4.32
C PHE A 216 -12.21 -5.19 -4.96
N GLY A 217 -11.64 -6.16 -5.68
CA GLY A 217 -12.33 -7.21 -6.40
C GLY A 217 -12.57 -6.89 -7.87
N LEU A 218 -12.24 -7.84 -8.74
CA LEU A 218 -12.61 -7.81 -10.16
C LEU A 218 -13.85 -8.66 -10.42
N GLY A 219 -13.88 -9.88 -9.86
CA GLY A 219 -14.87 -10.89 -10.21
C GLY A 219 -14.90 -11.19 -11.71
N LEU A 220 -16.10 -11.18 -12.32
CA LEU A 220 -16.31 -11.26 -13.77
C LEU A 220 -16.31 -9.89 -14.48
N GLY A 221 -15.95 -8.81 -13.79
CA GLY A 221 -15.75 -7.50 -14.41
C GLY A 221 -17.02 -6.65 -14.67
N TYR A 222 -18.23 -7.14 -14.37
CA TYR A 222 -19.47 -6.37 -14.58
C TYR A 222 -19.47 -5.00 -13.87
N HIS A 223 -19.05 -4.96 -12.60
CA HIS A 223 -18.93 -3.72 -11.83
C HIS A 223 -17.86 -2.79 -12.42
N ALA A 224 -16.69 -3.33 -12.76
CA ALA A 224 -15.60 -2.55 -13.37
C ALA A 224 -16.04 -1.90 -14.69
N ARG A 225 -16.76 -2.64 -15.55
CA ARG A 225 -17.30 -2.14 -16.82
C ARG A 225 -18.33 -1.04 -16.60
N SER A 226 -19.29 -1.23 -15.69
CA SER A 226 -20.27 -0.20 -15.36
C SER A 226 -19.63 1.06 -14.75
N TYR A 227 -18.59 0.89 -13.93
CA TYR A 227 -17.82 1.99 -13.36
C TYR A 227 -17.11 2.79 -14.44
N ALA A 228 -16.32 2.13 -15.29
CA ALA A 228 -15.54 2.78 -16.34
C ALA A 228 -16.43 3.46 -17.39
N LYS A 229 -17.64 2.93 -17.65
CA LYS A 229 -18.63 3.59 -18.53
C LYS A 229 -19.10 4.93 -17.95
N LEU A 230 -19.29 5.02 -16.64
CA LEU A 230 -19.74 6.24 -15.97
C LEU A 230 -18.58 7.22 -15.70
N TYR A 231 -17.39 6.70 -15.43
CA TYR A 231 -16.18 7.46 -15.07
C TYR A 231 -14.98 7.11 -15.97
N PRO A 232 -15.05 7.36 -17.29
CA PRO A 232 -14.07 6.87 -18.26
C PRO A 232 -12.66 7.48 -18.12
N THR A 233 -12.55 8.65 -17.49
CA THR A 233 -11.26 9.34 -17.29
C THR A 233 -10.52 8.88 -16.03
N GLN A 234 -11.19 8.18 -15.12
CA GLN A 234 -10.59 7.75 -13.85
C GLN A 234 -9.73 6.51 -14.04
N LYS A 235 -8.60 6.47 -13.34
CA LYS A 235 -7.64 5.36 -13.40
C LYS A 235 -7.96 4.32 -12.34
N LEU A 236 -7.89 3.05 -12.73
CA LEU A 236 -8.21 1.90 -11.88
C LEU A 236 -6.96 1.09 -11.53
N SER A 237 -6.68 0.97 -10.25
CA SER A 237 -5.78 -0.04 -9.69
C SER A 237 -6.63 -1.15 -9.06
N ILE A 238 -6.63 -2.33 -9.67
CA ILE A 238 -7.53 -3.43 -9.28
C ILE A 238 -6.78 -4.46 -8.44
N TYR A 239 -7.36 -4.82 -7.29
CA TYR A 239 -6.89 -5.90 -6.42
C TYR A 239 -7.93 -7.02 -6.36
N GLU A 240 -7.65 -8.17 -6.95
CA GLU A 240 -8.47 -9.38 -6.82
C GLU A 240 -7.90 -10.27 -5.71
N PRO A 241 -8.53 -10.35 -4.53
CA PRO A 241 -7.95 -11.09 -3.39
C PRO A 241 -7.87 -12.60 -3.60
N ASP A 242 -8.67 -13.18 -4.49
CA ASP A 242 -8.76 -14.63 -4.69
C ASP A 242 -8.28 -15.04 -6.10
N GLU A 243 -7.17 -15.79 -6.15
CA GLU A 243 -6.61 -16.30 -7.40
C GLU A 243 -7.59 -17.24 -8.12
N GLN A 244 -8.37 -18.04 -7.38
CA GLN A 244 -9.30 -19.00 -7.97
C GLN A 244 -10.48 -18.30 -8.65
N ILE A 245 -10.94 -17.17 -8.12
CA ILE A 245 -11.96 -16.35 -8.78
C ILE A 245 -11.46 -15.86 -10.15
N LEU A 246 -10.23 -15.34 -10.23
CA LEU A 246 -9.68 -14.90 -11.50
C LEU A 246 -9.44 -16.07 -12.47
N LEU A 247 -8.90 -17.19 -11.97
CA LEU A 247 -8.66 -18.39 -12.79
C LEU A 247 -9.97 -18.91 -13.39
N ALA A 248 -11.05 -18.98 -12.60
CA ALA A 248 -12.37 -19.36 -13.09
C ALA A 248 -12.93 -18.31 -14.06
N ALA A 249 -12.79 -17.02 -13.76
CA ALA A 249 -13.21 -15.92 -14.65
C ALA A 249 -12.53 -16.01 -16.03
N MET A 250 -11.26 -16.41 -16.11
CA MET A 250 -10.55 -16.57 -17.39
C MET A 250 -11.13 -17.67 -18.29
N SER A 251 -11.89 -18.62 -17.74
CA SER A 251 -12.63 -19.60 -18.53
C SER A 251 -14.00 -19.09 -18.97
N ILE A 252 -14.49 -17.99 -18.40
CA ILE A 252 -15.86 -17.47 -18.58
C ILE A 252 -15.88 -16.19 -19.44
N ILE A 253 -14.94 -15.27 -19.21
CA ILE A 253 -14.89 -13.96 -19.87
C ILE A 253 -13.59 -13.76 -20.65
N ASP A 254 -13.62 -12.90 -21.67
CA ASP A 254 -12.42 -12.44 -22.36
C ASP A 254 -11.81 -11.26 -21.58
N LEU A 255 -10.63 -11.48 -20.98
CA LEU A 255 -9.95 -10.44 -20.20
C LEU A 255 -9.42 -9.32 -21.09
N LYS A 256 -9.06 -9.61 -22.33
CA LYS A 256 -8.57 -8.57 -23.25
C LYS A 256 -9.70 -7.61 -23.60
N ASP A 257 -10.87 -8.14 -23.99
CA ASP A 257 -12.07 -7.32 -24.24
C ASP A 257 -12.44 -6.48 -23.01
N LEU A 258 -12.44 -7.10 -21.83
CA LEU A 258 -12.70 -6.39 -20.59
C LEU A 258 -11.69 -5.27 -20.36
N PHE A 259 -10.38 -5.56 -20.41
CA PHE A 259 -9.34 -4.60 -20.05
C PHE A 259 -9.17 -3.48 -21.09
N ASP A 260 -9.55 -3.70 -22.35
CA ASP A 260 -9.54 -2.66 -23.39
C ASP A 260 -10.61 -1.57 -23.12
N GLN A 261 -11.63 -1.89 -22.32
CA GLN A 261 -12.69 -0.98 -21.92
C GLN A 261 -12.40 -0.28 -20.58
N LEU A 262 -11.30 -0.62 -19.90
CA LEU A 262 -10.95 -0.12 -18.57
C LEU A 262 -9.66 0.70 -18.62
N ASN A 263 -9.62 1.81 -17.89
CA ASN A 263 -8.41 2.62 -17.73
C ASN A 263 -7.54 2.09 -16.57
N ILE A 264 -6.95 0.90 -16.74
CA ILE A 264 -6.21 0.20 -15.67
C ILE A 264 -4.77 0.68 -15.57
N THR A 265 -4.35 1.07 -14.36
CA THR A 265 -2.96 1.41 -14.01
C THR A 265 -2.20 0.25 -13.40
N ASP A 266 -2.86 -0.57 -12.60
CA ASP A 266 -2.23 -1.70 -11.90
C ASP A 266 -3.23 -2.83 -11.67
N PHE A 267 -2.73 -4.06 -11.66
CA PHE A 267 -3.55 -5.25 -11.44
C PHE A 267 -2.78 -6.26 -10.59
N VAL A 268 -3.31 -6.56 -9.41
CA VAL A 268 -2.70 -7.45 -8.43
C VAL A 268 -3.71 -8.50 -8.00
N VAL A 269 -3.27 -9.74 -7.87
CA VAL A 269 -4.15 -10.88 -7.58
C VAL A 269 -3.54 -11.73 -6.47
N GLY A 270 -4.41 -12.22 -5.59
CA GLY A 270 -4.11 -13.20 -4.56
C GLY A 270 -4.00 -12.63 -3.14
N PRO A 271 -3.95 -13.52 -2.13
CA PRO A 271 -4.08 -13.14 -0.72
C PRO A 271 -2.79 -12.59 -0.11
N ASP A 272 -1.67 -12.64 -0.85
CA ASP A 272 -0.35 -12.27 -0.32
C ASP A 272 -0.29 -10.79 0.08
N LYS A 273 0.10 -10.56 1.34
CA LYS A 273 0.30 -9.22 1.89
C LYS A 273 1.41 -8.47 1.16
N ALA A 274 2.49 -9.13 0.73
CA ALA A 274 3.58 -8.44 0.05
C ALA A 274 3.15 -7.92 -1.34
N GLY A 275 2.30 -8.66 -2.06
CA GLY A 275 1.64 -8.21 -3.28
C GLY A 275 0.76 -6.99 -3.04
N ARG A 276 -0.07 -7.02 -1.99
CA ARG A 276 -0.93 -5.90 -1.57
C ARG A 276 -0.11 -4.65 -1.18
N ASP A 277 0.93 -4.80 -0.37
CA ASP A 277 1.78 -3.68 0.03
C ASP A 277 2.50 -3.05 -1.18
N LYS A 278 2.89 -3.87 -2.17
CA LYS A 278 3.46 -3.39 -3.44
C LYS A 278 2.45 -2.63 -4.28
N LEU A 279 1.17 -3.03 -4.29
CA LEU A 279 0.10 -2.28 -4.94
C LEU A 279 0.00 -0.90 -4.33
N PHE A 280 -0.14 -0.80 -3.00
CA PHE A 280 -0.23 0.49 -2.32
C PHE A 280 1.01 1.35 -2.59
N PHE A 281 2.21 0.78 -2.52
CA PHE A 281 3.43 1.51 -2.82
C PHE A 281 3.45 2.08 -4.24
N ARG A 282 3.11 1.29 -5.26
CA ARG A 282 3.06 1.77 -6.66
C ARG A 282 1.96 2.81 -6.86
N PHE A 283 0.77 2.54 -6.34
CA PHE A 283 -0.36 3.45 -6.41
C PHE A 283 0.01 4.82 -5.82
N LEU A 284 0.52 4.85 -4.59
CA LEU A 284 0.90 6.08 -3.90
C LEU A 284 2.11 6.77 -4.55
N LYS A 285 3.04 6.00 -5.16
CA LYS A 285 4.17 6.57 -5.88
C LYS A 285 3.74 7.30 -7.17
N PHE A 286 2.76 6.76 -7.90
CA PHE A 286 2.42 7.25 -9.24
C PHE A 286 1.09 8.02 -9.35
N MET A 287 0.33 8.14 -8.26
CA MET A 287 -0.94 8.84 -8.27
C MET A 287 -0.82 10.33 -8.67
N LYS A 288 -1.77 10.80 -9.48
CA LYS A 288 -1.97 12.21 -9.85
C LYS A 288 -3.33 12.68 -9.32
N GLY A 289 -3.41 13.04 -8.05
CA GLY A 289 -4.63 13.58 -7.42
C GLY A 289 -5.01 12.81 -6.16
N ASP A 290 -6.29 12.92 -5.78
CA ASP A 290 -6.81 12.28 -4.59
C ASP A 290 -7.20 10.82 -4.84
N PRO A 291 -6.91 9.91 -3.91
CA PRO A 291 -7.30 8.52 -4.01
C PRO A 291 -8.72 8.28 -3.47
N GLU A 292 -9.37 7.24 -3.96
CA GLU A 292 -10.53 6.64 -3.31
C GLU A 292 -10.48 5.11 -3.39
N ILE A 293 -11.03 4.44 -2.38
CA ILE A 293 -11.11 2.98 -2.33
C ILE A 293 -12.57 2.58 -2.51
N ILE A 294 -12.83 1.76 -3.52
CA ILE A 294 -14.14 1.18 -3.78
C ILE A 294 -14.05 -0.34 -3.72
N SER A 295 -15.17 -0.99 -3.44
CA SER A 295 -15.24 -2.45 -3.44
C SER A 295 -16.51 -2.93 -4.14
N ILE A 296 -16.40 -4.06 -4.82
CA ILE A 296 -17.56 -4.70 -5.42
C ILE A 296 -18.38 -5.45 -4.33
N PRO A 297 -19.71 -5.39 -4.35
CA PRO A 297 -20.56 -5.80 -3.21
C PRO A 297 -20.45 -7.26 -2.76
N ILE A 298 -20.00 -8.17 -3.63
CA ILE A 298 -19.93 -9.60 -3.29
C ILE A 298 -18.92 -9.88 -2.17
N TYR A 299 -17.84 -9.10 -2.09
CA TYR A 299 -16.81 -9.32 -1.07
C TYR A 299 -17.23 -8.90 0.34
N ASP A 300 -18.36 -8.20 0.49
CA ASP A 300 -18.99 -8.02 1.80
C ASP A 300 -19.61 -9.33 2.33
N ARG A 301 -19.90 -10.29 1.43
CA ARG A 301 -20.54 -11.58 1.76
C ARG A 301 -19.55 -12.74 1.84
N ILE A 302 -18.42 -12.66 1.13
CA ILE A 302 -17.39 -13.70 1.12
C ILE A 302 -16.52 -13.59 2.38
N LYS A 303 -16.80 -14.42 3.39
CA LYS A 303 -16.09 -14.42 4.68
C LYS A 303 -14.59 -14.73 4.59
N SER A 304 -14.16 -15.48 3.57
CA SER A 304 -12.74 -15.82 3.35
C SER A 304 -11.89 -14.63 2.92
N VAL A 305 -12.52 -13.49 2.58
CA VAL A 305 -11.86 -12.28 2.10
C VAL A 305 -12.09 -11.15 3.10
N ASN A 306 -11.02 -10.66 3.73
CA ASN A 306 -11.14 -9.59 4.73
C ASN A 306 -11.08 -8.19 4.09
N ILE A 307 -12.19 -7.77 3.47
CA ILE A 307 -12.35 -6.41 2.92
C ILE A 307 -12.09 -5.30 3.96
N THR A 308 -12.45 -5.56 5.22
CA THR A 308 -12.27 -4.60 6.31
C THR A 308 -10.79 -4.39 6.59
N GLU A 309 -10.00 -5.46 6.62
CA GLU A 309 -8.54 -5.40 6.74
C GLU A 309 -7.90 -4.73 5.53
N PHE A 310 -8.30 -5.08 4.30
CA PHE A 310 -7.80 -4.39 3.11
C PHE A 310 -8.07 -2.88 3.16
N SER A 311 -9.30 -2.50 3.45
CA SER A 311 -9.71 -1.09 3.52
C SER A 311 -8.94 -0.35 4.62
N LYS A 312 -8.70 -1.02 5.76
CA LYS A 312 -7.90 -0.47 6.86
C LYS A 312 -6.44 -0.29 6.43
N ASP A 313 -5.82 -1.31 5.85
CA ASP A 313 -4.44 -1.27 5.38
C ASP A 313 -4.23 -0.19 4.32
N ALA A 314 -5.14 -0.09 3.35
CA ALA A 314 -5.10 0.92 2.31
C ALA A 314 -5.22 2.35 2.89
N LYS A 315 -6.16 2.58 3.81
CA LYS A 315 -6.29 3.86 4.52
C LYS A 315 -5.04 4.20 5.32
N THR A 316 -4.47 3.23 6.03
CA THR A 316 -3.20 3.40 6.75
C THR A 316 -2.06 3.75 5.80
N ALA A 317 -1.96 3.08 4.65
CA ALA A 317 -0.93 3.35 3.65
C ALA A 317 -1.06 4.78 3.09
N ILE A 318 -2.29 5.21 2.77
CA ILE A 318 -2.58 6.60 2.35
C ILE A 318 -2.17 7.59 3.43
N LEU A 319 -2.62 7.39 4.69
CA LEU A 319 -2.29 8.27 5.81
C LEU A 319 -0.77 8.36 6.07
N ASN A 320 -0.05 7.25 5.98
CA ASN A 320 1.40 7.21 6.11
C ASN A 320 2.12 7.97 5.01
N TYR A 321 1.68 7.79 3.76
CA TYR A 321 2.23 8.50 2.61
C TYR A 321 2.02 10.01 2.75
N ASP A 322 0.78 10.41 3.03
CA ASP A 322 0.38 11.78 3.29
C ASP A 322 1.19 12.44 4.42
N SER A 323 1.33 11.71 5.53
CA SER A 323 2.15 12.15 6.66
C SER A 323 3.61 12.34 6.24
N THR A 324 4.17 11.39 5.47
CA THR A 324 5.55 11.45 4.99
C THR A 324 5.78 12.66 4.09
N VAL A 325 4.90 12.88 3.11
CA VAL A 325 4.94 14.04 2.20
C VAL A 325 4.96 15.34 3.00
N ARG A 326 4.02 15.53 3.93
CA ARG A 326 3.94 16.72 4.79
C ARG A 326 5.17 16.92 5.66
N MET A 327 5.73 15.83 6.20
CA MET A 327 6.94 15.89 7.04
C MET A 327 8.16 16.35 6.27
N TYR A 328 8.41 15.79 5.08
CA TYR A 328 9.55 16.20 4.25
C TYR A 328 9.41 17.64 3.74
N GLU A 329 8.19 18.06 3.36
CA GLU A 329 7.92 19.45 2.98
C GLU A 329 8.23 20.45 4.10
N LYS A 330 7.89 20.08 5.33
CA LYS A 330 8.05 20.97 6.49
C LYS A 330 9.46 20.93 7.10
N TYR A 331 10.06 19.75 7.21
CA TYR A 331 11.26 19.52 8.01
C TYR A 331 12.50 19.13 7.19
N GLY A 332 12.39 18.86 5.89
CA GLY A 332 13.51 18.37 5.06
C GLY A 332 14.75 19.27 5.12
N MET A 333 14.58 20.59 5.05
CA MET A 333 15.68 21.56 5.20
C MET A 333 16.24 21.59 6.62
N GLU A 334 15.39 21.51 7.66
CA GLU A 334 15.83 21.51 9.05
C GLU A 334 16.65 20.25 9.36
N TRP A 335 16.19 19.07 8.93
CA TRP A 335 16.93 17.83 9.10
C TRP A 335 18.27 17.84 8.37
N ALA A 336 18.31 18.29 7.11
CA ALA A 336 19.56 18.42 6.37
C ALA A 336 20.54 19.38 7.07
N THR A 337 20.03 20.49 7.60
CA THR A 337 20.84 21.45 8.37
C THR A 337 21.39 20.82 9.65
N ASN A 338 20.54 20.13 10.42
CA ASN A 338 20.95 19.46 11.64
C ASN A 338 22.03 18.41 11.38
N SER A 339 21.84 17.52 10.40
CA SER A 339 22.84 16.51 10.03
C SER A 339 24.20 17.12 9.71
N MET A 340 24.20 18.24 8.97
CA MET A 340 25.43 18.94 8.60
C MET A 340 26.08 19.64 9.80
N TYR A 341 25.31 20.29 10.65
CA TYR A 341 25.84 20.99 11.83
C TYR A 341 26.35 20.03 12.89
N ASN A 342 25.74 18.85 12.98
CA ASN A 342 26.15 17.78 13.90
C ASN A 342 27.25 16.89 13.35
N LEU A 343 27.67 17.05 12.09
CA LEU A 343 28.67 16.19 11.48
C LEU A 343 29.99 16.23 12.25
N GLY A 344 30.41 17.40 12.72
CA GLY A 344 31.62 17.55 13.55
C GLY A 344 31.57 16.72 14.82
N LYS A 345 30.45 16.77 15.56
CA LYS A 345 30.21 15.93 16.74
C LYS A 345 30.15 14.45 16.38
N THR A 346 29.43 14.10 15.31
CA THR A 346 29.30 12.71 14.84
C THR A 346 30.65 12.08 14.50
N LEU A 347 31.61 12.87 14.01
CA LEU A 347 32.97 12.41 13.71
C LEU A 347 33.82 12.17 14.97
N THR A 348 33.53 12.87 16.06
CA THR A 348 34.31 12.84 17.30
C THR A 348 33.65 12.06 18.43
N THR A 349 32.41 11.62 18.26
CA THR A 349 31.70 10.74 19.20
C THR A 349 31.79 9.28 18.76
N PRO A 350 31.80 8.31 19.68
CA PRO A 350 31.75 6.89 19.32
C PRO A 350 30.39 6.52 18.72
N SER A 351 30.43 5.70 17.67
CA SER A 351 29.25 5.02 17.13
C SER A 351 28.75 3.98 18.12
N ILE A 352 27.43 3.73 18.14
CA ILE A 352 26.83 2.60 18.87
C ILE A 352 27.43 1.25 18.47
N LEU A 353 28.14 1.17 17.33
CA LEU A 353 28.82 -0.03 16.83
C LEU A 353 29.49 -0.86 17.93
N HIS A 354 30.29 -0.22 18.79
CA HIS A 354 31.08 -0.88 19.83
C HIS A 354 30.27 -1.32 21.06
N LEU A 355 29.00 -0.92 21.13
CA LEU A 355 28.08 -1.23 22.23
C LEU A 355 27.17 -2.44 21.91
N LYS A 356 27.33 -3.06 20.74
CA LYS A 356 26.53 -4.22 20.34
C LYS A 356 26.61 -5.33 21.39
N ASN A 357 25.46 -5.86 21.79
CA ASN A 357 25.32 -6.95 22.77
C ASN A 357 25.94 -6.69 24.16
N LYS A 358 26.28 -5.44 24.52
CA LYS A 358 26.85 -5.14 25.85
C LYS A 358 25.87 -5.28 27.01
N LEU A 359 24.56 -5.33 26.71
CA LEU A 359 23.47 -5.57 27.66
C LEU A 359 22.79 -6.91 27.38
N GLU A 360 23.53 -7.89 26.85
CA GLU A 360 22.98 -9.22 26.58
C GLU A 360 22.40 -9.84 27.87
N GLY A 361 21.15 -10.32 27.77
CA GLY A 361 20.42 -10.91 28.90
C GLY A 361 19.81 -9.90 29.88
N MET A 362 20.06 -8.59 29.72
CA MET A 362 19.41 -7.56 30.54
C MET A 362 18.00 -7.23 30.03
N THR A 363 17.18 -6.69 30.93
CA THR A 363 15.88 -6.09 30.59
C THR A 363 16.06 -4.59 30.38
N ALA A 364 15.54 -4.06 29.27
CA ALA A 364 15.44 -2.63 29.04
C ALA A 364 14.04 -2.13 29.40
N VAL A 365 13.95 -0.96 30.03
CA VAL A 365 12.68 -0.27 30.30
C VAL A 365 12.67 1.02 29.51
N ILE A 366 11.81 1.12 28.49
CA ILE A 366 11.67 2.30 27.65
C ILE A 366 10.52 3.15 28.21
N ALA A 367 10.88 4.30 28.79
CA ALA A 367 9.92 5.27 29.30
C ALA A 367 9.49 6.26 28.21
N GLY A 368 8.17 6.35 28.02
CA GLY A 368 7.49 7.37 27.22
C GLY A 368 6.95 8.52 28.07
N ALA A 369 6.51 9.60 27.42
CA ALA A 369 6.09 10.83 28.08
C ALA A 369 4.58 10.89 28.41
N GLY A 370 3.85 9.78 28.25
CA GLY A 370 2.42 9.70 28.49
C GLY A 370 2.04 9.91 29.97
N PRO A 371 0.87 10.50 30.26
CA PRO A 371 0.35 10.66 31.62
C PRO A 371 0.46 9.44 32.54
N SER A 372 0.34 8.21 32.02
CA SER A 372 0.40 7.01 32.86
C SER A 372 1.77 6.76 33.51
N LEU A 373 2.84 7.41 33.03
CA LEU A 373 4.19 7.27 33.60
C LEU A 373 4.20 7.59 35.10
N GLU A 374 3.38 8.54 35.56
CA GLU A 374 3.33 8.97 36.96
C GLU A 374 3.03 7.80 37.91
N ALA A 375 2.17 6.85 37.51
CA ALA A 375 1.82 5.70 38.33
C ALA A 375 3.00 4.74 38.54
N ASP A 376 3.94 4.69 37.59
CA ASP A 376 5.06 3.73 37.59
C ASP A 376 6.35 4.31 38.22
N ILE A 377 6.37 5.59 38.60
CA ILE A 377 7.57 6.29 39.08
C ILE A 377 8.24 5.59 40.28
N GLU A 378 7.46 5.16 41.27
CA GLU A 378 8.03 4.50 42.47
C GLU A 378 8.67 3.15 42.11
N CYS A 379 8.08 2.40 41.18
CA CYS A 379 8.64 1.15 40.69
C CYS A 379 9.89 1.39 39.83
N LEU A 380 9.87 2.41 38.96
CA LEU A 380 11.01 2.81 38.15
C LEU A 380 12.21 3.21 39.01
N ARG A 381 11.98 3.92 40.12
CA ARG A 381 13.06 4.29 41.06
C ARG A 381 13.76 3.05 41.64
N LYS A 382 12.99 2.02 41.98
CA LYS A 382 13.53 0.75 42.50
C LYS A 382 14.16 -0.10 41.41
N LEU A 383 13.63 -0.05 40.19
CA LEU A 383 14.15 -0.80 39.03
C LEU A 383 15.50 -0.29 38.51
N LYS A 384 15.92 0.92 38.89
CA LYS A 384 17.18 1.52 38.40
C LYS A 384 18.38 0.59 38.59
N ASP A 385 18.46 -0.13 39.71
CA ASP A 385 19.59 -1.04 39.99
C ASP A 385 19.40 -2.46 39.42
N HIS A 386 18.30 -2.72 38.71
CA HIS A 386 17.87 -4.04 38.26
C HIS A 386 17.59 -4.11 36.74
N ALA A 387 17.40 -2.98 36.07
CA ALA A 387 17.02 -2.90 34.65
C ALA A 387 17.58 -1.66 33.95
N PHE A 388 17.83 -1.76 32.66
CA PHE A 388 18.38 -0.68 31.85
C PHE A 388 17.28 0.30 31.40
N ILE A 389 17.07 1.35 32.20
CA ILE A 389 16.11 2.43 31.92
C ILE A 389 16.59 3.34 30.78
N ILE A 390 15.75 3.47 29.75
CA ILE A 390 15.92 4.34 28.58
C ILE A 390 14.83 5.42 28.59
N ALA A 391 15.24 6.69 28.56
CA ALA A 391 14.34 7.82 28.35
C ALA A 391 14.22 8.14 26.86
N ALA A 392 13.01 8.02 26.30
CA ALA A 392 12.75 8.37 24.91
C ALA A 392 12.45 9.87 24.77
N GLY A 393 13.39 10.64 24.22
CA GLY A 393 13.23 12.04 23.86
C GLY A 393 12.85 12.94 25.04
N SER A 394 11.73 13.66 24.92
CA SER A 394 11.27 14.64 25.90
C SER A 394 10.91 14.06 27.27
N THR A 395 10.76 12.72 27.38
CA THR A 395 10.47 12.00 28.63
C THR A 395 11.50 12.27 29.73
N ILE A 396 12.73 12.65 29.36
CA ILE A 396 13.78 13.02 30.32
C ILE A 396 13.32 14.12 31.30
N GLN A 397 12.49 15.08 30.87
CA GLN A 397 11.95 16.13 31.75
C GLN A 397 11.14 15.54 32.90
N SER A 398 10.26 14.58 32.59
CA SER A 398 9.38 13.96 33.57
C SER A 398 10.17 13.08 34.54
N LEU A 399 11.12 12.28 34.04
CA LEU A 399 11.96 11.45 34.90
C LEU A 399 12.77 12.29 35.89
N LEU A 400 13.45 13.36 35.41
CA LEU A 400 14.21 14.25 36.28
C LEU A 400 13.30 15.00 37.27
N HIS A 401 12.09 15.39 36.85
CA HIS A 401 11.11 16.01 37.74
C HIS A 401 10.78 15.13 38.96
N PHE A 402 10.72 13.81 38.77
CA PHE A 402 10.50 12.83 39.83
C PHE A 402 11.79 12.29 40.48
N GLY A 403 12.96 12.88 40.17
CA GLY A 403 14.25 12.49 40.73
C GLY A 403 14.76 11.13 40.22
N ILE A 404 14.33 10.70 39.03
CA ILE A 404 14.80 9.49 38.35
C ILE A 404 15.77 9.89 37.25
N GLU A 405 16.98 9.33 37.29
CA GLU A 405 17.93 9.45 36.20
C GLU A 405 17.98 8.14 35.41
N PRO A 406 17.71 8.15 34.10
CA PRO A 406 17.84 6.98 33.24
C PRO A 406 19.31 6.62 33.01
N HIS A 407 19.56 5.41 32.51
CA HIS A 407 20.90 4.98 32.08
C HIS A 407 21.26 5.51 30.69
N LEU A 408 20.25 5.77 29.87
CA LEU A 408 20.40 6.26 28.51
C LEU A 408 19.25 7.17 28.13
N ILE A 409 19.57 8.30 27.50
CA ILE A 409 18.63 9.11 26.74
C ILE A 409 18.77 8.73 25.27
N VAL A 410 17.65 8.50 24.59
CA VAL A 410 17.62 8.37 23.13
C VAL A 410 16.90 9.58 22.57
N SER A 411 17.49 10.29 21.60
CA SER A 411 16.87 11.47 21.00
C SER A 411 17.20 11.59 19.51
N MET A 412 16.18 11.88 18.69
CA MET A 412 16.32 12.00 17.24
C MET A 412 15.55 13.19 16.63
N ASP A 413 14.68 13.85 17.41
CA ASP A 413 13.79 14.89 16.89
C ASP A 413 14.58 16.18 16.56
N GLY A 414 14.52 16.56 15.28
CA GLY A 414 15.24 17.70 14.73
C GLY A 414 14.61 19.07 15.00
N SER A 415 13.47 19.15 15.69
CA SER A 415 12.70 20.37 15.85
C SER A 415 13.15 21.27 17.01
N GLU A 416 12.84 22.56 16.92
CA GLU A 416 12.99 23.52 18.03
C GLU A 416 12.17 23.10 19.28
N ALA A 417 11.04 22.40 19.10
CA ALA A 417 10.26 21.92 20.24
C ALA A 417 11.06 20.91 21.08
N ASN A 418 11.84 20.04 20.44
CA ASN A 418 12.73 19.10 21.13
C ASN A 418 13.87 19.84 21.83
N TYR A 419 14.48 20.85 21.22
CA TYR A 419 15.49 21.66 21.93
C TYR A 419 14.92 22.31 23.19
N ASN A 420 13.73 22.89 23.13
CA ASN A 420 13.07 23.47 24.30
C ASN A 420 12.76 22.44 25.40
N ALA A 421 12.55 21.18 25.03
CA ALA A 421 12.39 20.09 25.98
C ALA A 421 13.69 19.73 26.72
N PHE A 422 14.85 19.93 26.10
CA PHE A 422 16.17 19.65 26.69
C PHE A 422 16.78 20.87 27.40
N LYS A 423 16.38 22.08 26.99
CA LYS A 423 16.96 23.34 27.46
C LYS A 423 16.90 23.48 28.98
N GLY A 424 18.08 23.69 29.59
CA GLY A 424 18.23 23.93 31.03
C GLY A 424 18.05 22.69 31.90
N LEU A 425 18.10 21.48 31.32
CA LEU A 425 18.20 20.24 32.09
C LEU A 425 19.67 19.93 32.42
N ASP A 426 19.91 19.42 33.62
CA ASP A 426 21.22 18.91 34.02
C ASP A 426 21.34 17.43 33.61
N ILE A 427 21.94 17.20 32.44
CA ILE A 427 22.04 15.87 31.80
C ILE A 427 23.45 15.57 31.29
N GLN A 428 24.48 16.32 31.68
CA GLN A 428 25.84 16.13 31.15
C GLN A 428 26.39 14.74 31.49
N HIS A 429 26.14 14.28 32.72
CA HIS A 429 26.54 12.96 33.21
C HIS A 429 25.75 11.79 32.63
N ILE A 430 24.58 12.04 32.04
CA ILE A 430 23.71 10.99 31.52
C ILE A 430 24.07 10.68 30.05
N PRO A 431 24.31 9.42 29.68
CA PRO A 431 24.54 9.02 28.29
C PRO A 431 23.40 9.44 27.34
N LEU A 432 23.76 10.00 26.18
CA LEU A 432 22.82 10.34 25.11
C LEU A 432 23.21 9.61 23.82
N LEU A 433 22.32 8.75 23.35
CA LEU A 433 22.33 8.21 21.99
C LEU A 433 21.54 9.16 21.08
N PHE A 434 22.25 9.82 20.17
CA PHE A 434 21.64 10.73 19.21
C PHE A 434 21.73 10.21 17.77
N THR A 435 20.88 10.77 16.91
CA THR A 435 21.03 10.68 15.46
C THR A 435 21.53 12.01 14.92
N PRO A 436 22.32 12.07 13.84
CA PRO A 436 22.80 13.36 13.31
C PRO A 436 21.68 14.34 12.93
N MET A 437 20.45 13.88 12.65
CA MET A 437 19.28 14.74 12.42
C MET A 437 18.74 15.46 13.68
N LEU A 438 19.22 15.13 14.88
CA LEU A 438 18.82 15.75 16.15
C LEU A 438 19.02 17.27 16.09
N LYS A 439 18.18 18.05 16.77
CA LYS A 439 18.36 19.51 16.80
C LYS A 439 19.75 19.88 17.32
N TYR A 440 20.57 20.49 16.46
CA TYR A 440 22.01 20.66 16.70
C TYR A 440 22.34 21.39 18.01
N ARG A 441 21.48 22.32 18.43
CA ARG A 441 21.65 23.08 19.67
C ARG A 441 21.66 22.21 20.93
N ILE A 442 21.04 21.03 20.90
CA ILE A 442 21.10 20.07 22.01
C ILE A 442 22.54 19.54 22.16
N LEU A 443 23.25 19.31 21.05
CA LEU A 443 24.64 18.86 21.06
C LEU A 443 25.64 20.01 21.26
N ASP A 444 25.26 21.25 20.95
CA ASP A 444 26.06 22.44 21.31
C ASP A 444 26.12 22.60 22.84
N GLU A 445 25.06 22.23 23.56
CA GLU A 445 24.97 22.33 25.02
C GLU A 445 25.49 21.08 25.75
N LYS A 446 25.68 19.94 25.07
CA LYS A 446 26.15 18.68 25.68
C LYS A 446 27.48 18.22 25.10
N ASN A 447 28.48 18.02 25.97
CA ASN A 447 29.84 17.65 25.55
C ASN A 447 30.31 16.29 26.05
N GLU A 448 29.59 15.68 27.00
CA GLU A 448 30.00 14.42 27.64
C GLU A 448 29.00 13.28 27.37
N ASN A 449 29.51 12.04 27.42
CA ASN A 449 28.72 10.81 27.33
C ASN A 449 27.79 10.76 26.10
N LEU A 450 28.34 11.11 24.94
CA LEU A 450 27.64 11.07 23.66
C LEU A 450 27.98 9.79 22.91
N CYS A 451 26.97 9.17 22.30
CA CYS A 451 27.13 8.18 21.22
C CYS A 451 26.11 8.45 20.12
N HIS A 452 26.38 7.96 18.91
CA HIS A 452 25.47 8.14 17.79
C HIS A 452 25.09 6.86 17.08
N VAL A 453 23.95 6.93 16.40
CA VAL A 453 23.50 5.94 15.40
C VAL A 453 22.98 6.65 14.16
N HIS A 454 23.16 6.02 13.00
CA HIS A 454 22.76 6.58 11.71
C HIS A 454 21.39 6.09 11.28
N PHE A 455 20.66 6.92 10.53
CA PHE A 455 19.38 6.50 9.93
C PHE A 455 19.49 6.34 8.42
N ILE A 456 18.72 5.37 7.90
CA ILE A 456 18.65 5.07 6.46
C ILE A 456 18.08 6.21 5.59
N ASN A 457 17.37 7.17 6.20
CA ASN A 457 16.79 8.31 5.49
C ASN A 457 17.59 9.62 5.65
N ASP A 458 18.71 9.60 6.38
CA ASP A 458 19.60 10.75 6.58
C ASP A 458 20.63 10.81 5.45
N SER A 459 20.21 11.30 4.27
CA SER A 459 21.04 11.30 3.08
C SER A 459 22.36 12.09 3.21
N PRO A 460 22.43 13.25 3.92
CA PRO A 460 23.72 13.89 4.18
C PRO A 460 24.70 12.97 4.89
N THR A 461 24.26 12.36 5.99
CA THR A 461 25.10 11.48 6.83
C THR A 461 25.53 10.23 6.07
N ILE A 462 24.60 9.54 5.39
CA ILE A 462 24.91 8.34 4.59
C ILE A 462 25.99 8.63 3.56
N HIS A 463 25.84 9.75 2.85
CA HIS A 463 26.76 10.14 1.79
C HIS A 463 28.15 10.52 2.32
N PHE A 464 28.22 11.39 3.33
CA PHE A 464 29.51 11.89 3.83
C PHE A 464 30.22 10.89 4.73
N MET A 465 29.51 10.22 5.64
CA MET A 465 30.14 9.22 6.50
C MET A 465 30.63 8.00 5.71
N GLY A 466 30.10 7.79 4.50
CA GLY A 466 30.43 6.64 3.67
C GLY A 466 30.16 5.35 4.41
N LEU A 467 28.96 5.24 5.00
CA LEU A 467 28.57 4.11 5.84
C LEU A 467 28.72 2.80 5.05
N GLN A 468 29.39 1.83 5.62
CA GLN A 468 29.60 0.48 5.07
C GLN A 468 29.32 -0.53 6.18
N GLU A 469 29.06 -1.79 5.84
CA GLU A 469 29.14 -2.87 6.83
C GLU A 469 30.50 -2.80 7.56
N PRO A 470 30.55 -2.82 8.91
CA PRO A 470 29.49 -3.11 9.87
C PRO A 470 28.83 -1.89 10.53
N ASP A 471 28.92 -0.67 9.97
CA ASP A 471 28.31 0.54 10.54
C ASP A 471 26.80 0.35 10.81
N PRO A 472 26.31 0.57 12.05
CA PRO A 472 24.89 0.39 12.36
C PRO A 472 24.03 1.47 11.73
N ILE A 473 23.03 1.04 10.96
CA ILE A 473 22.02 1.91 10.34
C ILE A 473 20.64 1.46 10.82
N PHE A 474 19.93 2.36 11.49
CA PHE A 474 18.57 2.13 11.97
C PHE A 474 17.54 2.64 10.95
N ASN A 475 16.35 2.05 11.01
CA ASN A 475 15.19 2.59 10.32
C ASN A 475 14.70 3.85 11.05
N SER A 476 14.24 4.84 10.29
CA SER A 476 13.52 5.98 10.88
C SER A 476 12.09 5.54 11.24
N ASN A 477 11.63 5.98 12.40
CA ASN A 477 10.35 5.65 13.00
C ASN A 477 9.51 6.91 13.22
N HIS A 478 8.21 6.75 13.45
CA HIS A 478 7.28 7.86 13.72
C HIS A 478 7.48 8.49 15.11
N SER A 479 8.17 7.78 16.01
CA SER A 479 8.48 8.23 17.37
C SER A 479 9.87 7.78 17.80
N VAL A 480 10.48 8.54 18.72
CA VAL A 480 11.77 8.21 19.36
C VAL A 480 11.73 6.83 20.02
N THR A 481 10.55 6.35 20.39
CA THR A 481 10.33 5.02 20.95
C THR A 481 10.79 3.91 20.02
N GLY A 482 10.54 4.02 18.71
CA GLY A 482 11.01 3.03 17.73
C GLY A 482 12.55 2.96 17.68
N THR A 483 13.22 4.12 17.79
CA THR A 483 14.67 4.21 17.91
C THR A 483 15.18 3.59 19.21
N ALA A 484 14.47 3.80 20.33
CA ALA A 484 14.82 3.21 21.61
C ALA A 484 14.66 1.68 21.60
N ILE A 485 13.64 1.14 20.90
CA ILE A 485 13.48 -0.30 20.68
C ILE A 485 14.68 -0.85 19.90
N GLN A 486 15.04 -0.23 18.77
CA GLN A 486 16.20 -0.64 17.97
C GLN A 486 17.49 -0.59 18.78
N ALA A 487 17.68 0.46 19.59
CA ALA A 487 18.83 0.59 20.47
C ALA A 487 18.87 -0.54 21.52
N ALA A 488 17.77 -0.81 22.21
CA ALA A 488 17.71 -1.88 23.22
C ALA A 488 18.00 -3.26 22.62
N VAL A 489 17.42 -3.57 21.45
CA VAL A 489 17.69 -4.81 20.72
C VAL A 489 19.16 -4.88 20.29
N TYR A 490 19.70 -3.80 19.73
CA TYR A 490 21.09 -3.73 19.28
C TYR A 490 22.09 -3.91 20.43
N LEU A 491 21.76 -3.36 21.60
CA LEU A 491 22.53 -3.53 22.82
C LEU A 491 22.41 -4.96 23.40
N GLY A 492 21.53 -5.81 22.87
CA GLY A 492 21.39 -7.23 23.23
C GLY A 492 20.31 -7.55 24.26
N CYS A 493 19.48 -6.57 24.65
CA CYS A 493 18.44 -6.78 25.66
C CYS A 493 17.44 -7.85 25.17
N LYS A 494 17.19 -8.87 25.98
CA LYS A 494 16.27 -9.98 25.64
C LYS A 494 14.83 -9.74 26.06
N GLU A 495 14.62 -8.69 26.85
CA GLU A 495 13.31 -8.23 27.25
C GLU A 495 13.26 -6.70 27.20
N ILE A 496 12.16 -6.18 26.66
CA ILE A 496 11.91 -4.74 26.51
C ILE A 496 10.54 -4.43 27.10
N VAL A 497 10.53 -3.59 28.13
CA VAL A 497 9.34 -3.16 28.86
C VAL A 497 8.98 -1.74 28.46
N PHE A 498 7.72 -1.50 28.09
CA PHE A 498 7.17 -0.19 27.81
C PHE A 498 6.40 0.36 29.01
N THR A 499 6.67 1.60 29.39
CA THR A 499 5.92 2.37 30.38
C THR A 499 5.72 3.80 29.89
N GLY A 500 4.61 4.44 30.28
CA GLY A 500 4.29 5.80 29.83
C GLY A 500 4.04 5.91 28.31
N GLN A 501 3.79 4.79 27.62
CA GLN A 501 3.54 4.77 26.17
C GLN A 501 2.04 4.77 25.89
N ASP A 502 1.36 5.84 26.29
CA ASP A 502 -0.10 5.90 26.27
C ASP A 502 -0.70 5.80 24.87
N LEU A 503 -0.09 6.44 23.86
CA LEU A 503 -0.51 6.42 22.44
C LEU A 503 -2.01 6.69 22.22
N SER A 504 -2.62 7.35 23.20
CA SER A 504 -4.04 7.63 23.33
C SER A 504 -4.20 8.65 24.46
N TYR A 505 -5.43 9.12 24.66
CA TYR A 505 -5.78 10.09 25.68
C TYR A 505 -6.75 9.44 26.69
N PRO A 506 -6.23 8.67 27.66
CA PRO A 506 -7.07 8.07 28.71
C PRO A 506 -7.61 9.10 29.72
N SER A 507 -6.98 10.28 29.77
CA SER A 507 -7.38 11.41 30.60
C SER A 507 -7.45 12.69 29.76
N GLU A 508 -7.87 13.80 30.37
CA GLU A 508 -7.86 15.13 29.74
C GLU A 508 -6.43 15.75 29.68
N ASN A 509 -5.39 15.01 30.09
CA ASN A 509 -3.99 15.43 30.00
C ASN A 509 -3.29 14.77 28.80
N THR A 510 -2.43 15.51 28.11
CA THR A 510 -1.69 15.01 26.94
C THR A 510 -0.30 14.47 27.26
N TYR A 511 0.28 14.82 28.43
CA TYR A 511 1.61 14.42 28.88
C TYR A 511 1.65 14.22 30.41
N SER A 512 2.65 13.47 30.90
CA SER A 512 2.98 13.35 32.34
C SER A 512 3.31 14.70 32.99
N PRO A 513 3.05 14.88 34.30
CA PRO A 513 3.55 16.02 35.06
C PRO A 513 5.06 16.22 34.86
N GLY A 514 5.49 17.48 34.84
CA GLY A 514 6.89 17.85 34.61
C GLY A 514 7.27 18.17 33.14
N ALA A 515 6.40 17.90 32.17
CA ALA A 515 6.59 18.25 30.76
C ALA A 515 6.52 19.79 30.51
N ARG A 516 7.62 20.50 30.77
CA ARG A 516 7.71 21.98 30.72
C ARG A 516 7.39 22.60 29.36
N HIS A 517 7.52 21.83 28.29
CA HIS A 517 7.26 22.25 26.91
C HIS A 517 5.75 22.31 26.55
N MET A 518 4.86 21.85 27.43
CA MET A 518 3.41 21.84 27.22
C MET A 518 2.69 22.80 28.16
N SER A 519 1.98 23.79 27.60
CA SER A 519 1.14 24.73 28.37
C SER A 519 -0.30 24.20 28.51
N LYS A 520 -1.01 24.64 29.57
CA LYS A 520 -2.42 24.30 29.79
C LYS A 520 -3.33 24.65 28.61
N GLN A 521 -3.15 25.85 28.05
CA GLN A 521 -3.92 26.30 26.88
C GLN A 521 -3.69 25.41 25.65
N ARG A 522 -2.45 24.98 25.42
CA ARG A 522 -2.11 24.08 24.30
C ARG A 522 -2.73 22.70 24.49
N ASN A 523 -2.75 22.19 25.73
CA ASN A 523 -3.39 20.93 26.09
C ASN A 523 -4.90 20.96 25.76
N GLU A 524 -5.62 22.00 26.16
CA GLU A 524 -7.07 22.15 25.90
C GLU A 524 -7.40 22.17 24.40
N ILE A 525 -6.63 22.91 23.60
CA ILE A 525 -6.80 22.96 22.14
C ILE A 525 -6.66 21.56 21.52
N ILE A 526 -5.63 20.82 21.93
CA ILE A 526 -5.36 19.46 21.44
C ILE A 526 -6.53 18.56 21.80
N ILE A 527 -6.95 18.52 23.06
CA ILE A 527 -8.05 17.65 23.51
C ILE A 527 -9.36 17.95 22.77
N ASN A 528 -9.71 19.23 22.56
CA ASN A 528 -10.90 19.60 21.82
C ASN A 528 -10.82 19.16 20.35
N SER A 529 -9.66 19.27 19.72
CA SER A 529 -9.45 18.79 18.35
C SER A 529 -9.63 17.27 18.24
N ILE A 530 -9.13 16.51 19.22
CA ILE A 530 -9.23 15.06 19.26
C ILE A 530 -10.69 14.61 19.46
N LYS A 531 -11.43 15.32 20.33
CA LYS A 531 -12.87 15.07 20.54
C LYS A 531 -13.64 15.23 19.23
N ALA A 532 -13.31 16.22 18.42
CA ALA A 532 -13.92 16.42 17.11
C ALA A 532 -13.51 15.36 16.07
N MET A 533 -12.29 14.83 16.13
CA MET A 533 -11.81 13.80 15.19
C MET A 533 -12.51 12.43 15.37
N GLY A 534 -12.89 12.07 16.60
CA GLY A 534 -13.61 10.82 16.89
C GLY A 534 -12.81 9.52 16.68
N VAL A 535 -11.48 9.60 16.50
CA VAL A 535 -10.61 8.42 16.34
C VAL A 535 -10.38 7.76 17.70
N THR A 536 -10.49 6.44 17.76
CA THR A 536 -10.36 5.65 19.00
C THR A 536 -9.43 4.45 18.82
N VAL A 537 -8.94 3.92 19.94
CA VAL A 537 -8.11 2.71 20.03
C VAL A 537 -8.45 1.92 21.28
N GLU A 538 -8.37 0.59 21.19
CA GLU A 538 -8.51 -0.30 22.35
C GLU A 538 -7.36 -0.06 23.33
N ASN A 539 -7.68 0.09 24.62
CA ASN A 539 -6.71 0.18 25.70
C ASN A 539 -6.46 -1.18 26.37
N VAL A 540 -5.45 -1.26 27.23
CA VAL A 540 -5.07 -2.52 27.90
C VAL A 540 -6.16 -3.11 28.79
N GLN A 541 -7.15 -2.31 29.21
CA GLN A 541 -8.32 -2.76 29.98
C GLN A 541 -9.47 -3.27 29.09
N GLY A 542 -9.29 -3.30 27.77
CA GLY A 542 -10.32 -3.73 26.80
C GLY A 542 -11.40 -2.68 26.51
N THR A 543 -11.23 -1.45 27.00
CA THR A 543 -12.12 -0.31 26.69
C THR A 543 -11.51 0.56 25.58
N GLN A 544 -12.22 1.61 25.13
CA GLN A 544 -11.75 2.48 24.04
C GLN A 544 -11.26 3.83 24.56
N ASN A 545 -10.04 4.21 24.19
CA ASN A 545 -9.52 5.56 24.40
C ASN A 545 -9.62 6.38 23.12
N ARG A 546 -9.75 7.70 23.25
CA ARG A 546 -9.57 8.62 22.12
C ARG A 546 -8.10 8.65 21.72
N THR A 547 -7.82 8.86 20.44
CA THR A 547 -6.46 9.02 19.92
C THR A 547 -6.44 9.98 18.73
N SER A 548 -5.24 10.31 18.24
CA SER A 548 -5.06 11.12 17.03
C SER A 548 -4.52 10.24 15.90
N HIS A 549 -4.67 10.67 14.63
CA HIS A 549 -4.05 9.95 13.51
C HIS A 549 -2.54 9.77 13.69
N ALA A 550 -1.83 10.80 14.19
CA ALA A 550 -0.39 10.71 14.44
C ALA A 550 -0.06 9.62 15.47
N MET A 551 -0.81 9.54 16.57
CA MET A 551 -0.62 8.48 17.57
C MET A 551 -1.01 7.10 17.05
N SER A 552 -2.05 6.99 16.20
CA SER A 552 -2.40 5.72 15.55
C SER A 552 -1.28 5.24 14.63
N LEU A 553 -0.65 6.13 13.85
CA LEU A 553 0.50 5.76 13.03
C LEU A 553 1.70 5.36 13.89
N THR A 554 1.97 6.08 14.99
CA THR A 554 3.01 5.71 15.96
C THR A 554 2.75 4.35 16.61
N LEU A 555 1.49 4.03 16.95
CA LEU A 555 1.13 2.72 17.48
C LEU A 555 1.42 1.62 16.46
N LEU A 556 0.98 1.79 15.21
CA LEU A 556 1.22 0.82 14.14
C LEU A 556 2.72 0.63 13.85
N ASP A 557 3.50 1.71 13.93
CA ASP A 557 4.96 1.67 13.81
C ASP A 557 5.60 0.85 14.95
N ILE A 558 5.20 1.09 16.19
CA ILE A 558 5.68 0.31 17.35
C ILE A 558 5.26 -1.17 17.22
N GLU A 559 4.01 -1.45 16.83
CA GLU A 559 3.54 -2.82 16.60
C GLU A 559 4.36 -3.53 15.52
N GLY A 560 4.66 -2.83 14.42
CA GLY A 560 5.54 -3.33 13.36
C GLY A 560 6.96 -3.63 13.87
N MET A 561 7.50 -2.77 14.75
CA MET A 561 8.81 -2.99 15.37
C MET A 561 8.82 -4.17 16.33
N THR A 562 7.78 -4.32 17.17
CA THR A 562 7.65 -5.47 18.08
C THR A 562 7.50 -6.78 17.33
N LEU A 563 6.77 -6.78 16.21
CA LEU A 563 6.65 -7.94 15.34
C LEU A 563 7.98 -8.28 14.67
N LYS A 564 8.66 -7.28 14.11
CA LYS A 564 9.96 -7.44 13.42
C LYS A 564 11.03 -8.05 14.34
N HIS A 565 11.02 -7.65 15.62
CA HIS A 565 12.03 -8.06 16.60
C HIS A 565 11.52 -9.11 17.59
N ALA A 566 10.40 -9.77 17.30
CA ALA A 566 9.81 -10.79 18.19
C ALA A 566 10.73 -12.01 18.42
N SER A 567 11.65 -12.29 17.49
CA SER A 567 12.69 -13.31 17.65
C SER A 567 13.90 -12.84 18.47
N ASP A 568 14.09 -11.53 18.60
CA ASP A 568 15.26 -10.94 19.24
C ASP A 568 15.02 -10.67 20.74
N ALA A 569 13.81 -10.21 21.07
CA ALA A 569 13.42 -9.83 22.43
C ALA A 569 11.93 -10.09 22.69
N ARG A 570 11.61 -10.33 23.96
CA ARG A 570 10.23 -10.31 24.48
C ARG A 570 9.79 -8.88 24.77
N PHE A 571 8.56 -8.52 24.41
CA PHE A 571 8.00 -7.19 24.65
C PHE A 571 6.89 -7.22 25.70
N ILE A 572 6.95 -6.32 26.67
CA ILE A 572 5.97 -6.20 27.76
C ILE A 572 5.44 -4.77 27.79
N ASN A 573 4.13 -4.60 27.85
CA ASN A 573 3.49 -3.30 28.04
C ASN A 573 2.96 -3.19 29.48
N THR A 574 3.44 -2.19 30.21
CA THR A 574 3.03 -1.87 31.59
C THR A 574 2.14 -0.63 31.68
N THR A 575 1.86 0.01 30.56
CA THR A 575 1.09 1.25 30.46
C THR A 575 -0.40 1.02 30.80
N GLN A 576 -0.78 1.15 32.09
CA GLN A 576 -2.09 0.72 32.65
C GLN A 576 -3.34 1.30 32.00
N MET A 577 -3.25 2.49 31.43
CA MET A 577 -4.37 3.19 30.81
C MET A 577 -4.12 3.50 29.33
N GLY A 578 -2.99 3.06 28.79
CA GLY A 578 -2.59 3.34 27.42
C GLY A 578 -3.26 2.43 26.40
N ALA A 579 -2.98 2.72 25.13
CA ALA A 579 -3.37 1.87 24.02
C ALA A 579 -2.77 0.47 24.20
N LYS A 580 -3.55 -0.54 23.80
CA LYS A 580 -3.05 -1.90 23.65
C LYS A 580 -2.09 -1.94 22.47
N ILE A 581 -0.88 -2.43 22.71
CA ILE A 581 0.16 -2.59 21.68
C ILE A 581 0.20 -4.07 21.30
N LYS A 582 -0.10 -4.40 20.04
CA LYS A 582 0.02 -5.79 19.56
C LYS A 582 1.45 -6.32 19.70
N HIS A 583 1.56 -7.65 19.77
CA HIS A 583 2.83 -8.35 19.95
C HIS A 583 3.57 -8.00 21.25
N THR A 584 2.83 -7.56 22.27
CA THR A 584 3.32 -7.35 23.63
C THR A 584 2.50 -8.15 24.63
N GLU A 585 3.12 -8.55 25.74
CA GLU A 585 2.47 -9.11 26.92
C GLU A 585 2.04 -7.98 27.86
N TRP A 586 0.83 -8.06 28.43
CA TRP A 586 0.41 -7.14 29.49
C TRP A 586 0.95 -7.59 30.85
N SER A 587 1.53 -6.68 31.63
CA SER A 587 1.91 -6.91 33.03
C SER A 587 1.93 -5.58 33.78
N THR A 588 1.76 -5.58 35.10
CA THR A 588 1.94 -4.38 35.92
C THR A 588 3.43 -4.07 36.14
N MET A 589 3.78 -2.81 36.40
CA MET A 589 5.18 -2.46 36.69
C MET A 589 5.66 -3.10 38.00
N GLU A 590 4.77 -3.32 38.97
CA GLU A 590 5.05 -4.03 40.22
C GLU A 590 5.48 -5.48 39.99
N GLU A 591 4.78 -6.20 39.09
CA GLU A 591 5.13 -7.57 38.71
C GLU A 591 6.49 -7.63 38.01
N VAL A 592 6.77 -6.66 37.14
CA VAL A 592 8.08 -6.52 36.49
C VAL A 592 9.17 -6.29 37.55
N LEU A 593 8.95 -5.36 38.49
CA LEU A 593 9.89 -5.11 39.59
C LEU A 593 10.16 -6.37 40.41
N LEU A 594 9.12 -7.08 40.87
CA LEU A 594 9.27 -8.31 41.64
C LEU A 594 10.10 -9.37 40.91
N ARG A 595 9.88 -9.51 39.60
CA ARG A 595 10.63 -10.46 38.76
C ARG A 595 12.09 -10.08 38.56
N LEU A 596 12.42 -8.79 38.53
CA LEU A 596 13.76 -8.29 38.25
C LEU A 596 14.60 -7.98 39.50
N GLN A 597 14.01 -7.95 40.71
CA GLN A 597 14.70 -7.63 41.98
C GLN A 597 15.98 -8.45 42.24
N GLY A 598 16.13 -9.64 41.66
CA GLY A 598 17.33 -10.48 41.79
C GLY A 598 18.46 -10.13 40.80
N ASN A 599 18.18 -9.34 39.76
CA ASN A 599 19.18 -8.92 38.79
C ASN A 599 19.98 -7.74 39.35
N ILE A 600 21.25 -7.61 38.98
CA ILE A 600 22.07 -6.48 39.41
C ILE A 600 22.62 -5.80 38.16
N LEU A 601 22.30 -4.52 38.00
CA LEU A 601 22.90 -3.64 37.01
C LEU A 601 23.69 -2.55 37.74
N GLU A 602 25.00 -2.51 37.52
CA GLU A 602 25.80 -1.40 38.02
C GLU A 602 25.36 -0.11 37.29
N SER A 603 24.95 0.91 38.04
CA SER A 603 24.45 2.18 37.50
C SER A 603 25.43 2.89 36.54
N THR A 604 26.74 2.66 36.70
CA THR A 604 27.79 3.23 35.86
C THR A 604 28.26 2.31 34.73
N PHE A 605 27.72 1.10 34.60
CA PHE A 605 28.14 0.10 33.62
C PHE A 605 28.18 0.69 32.20
N PHE A 606 27.07 1.29 31.77
CA PHE A 606 26.96 1.80 30.40
C PHE A 606 27.87 2.99 30.13
N ILE A 607 28.13 3.84 31.13
CA ILE A 607 29.10 4.93 31.02
C ILE A 607 30.51 4.36 30.81
N LYS A 608 30.90 3.31 31.55
CA LYS A 608 32.21 2.66 31.38
C LYS A 608 32.36 2.04 29.99
N GLU A 609 31.34 1.34 29.50
CA GLU A 609 31.34 0.76 28.15
C GLU A 609 31.42 1.85 27.08
N LEU A 610 30.70 2.96 27.26
CA LEU A 610 30.74 4.11 26.36
C LEU A 610 32.11 4.77 26.31
N GLN A 611 32.76 4.95 27.45
CA GLN A 611 34.12 5.54 27.54
C GLN A 611 35.19 4.66 26.90
N GLN A 612 34.96 3.34 26.82
CA GLN A 612 35.85 2.39 26.14
C GLN A 612 35.56 2.27 24.63
N ALA A 613 34.43 2.82 24.16
CA ALA A 613 34.06 2.77 22.75
C ALA A 613 35.01 3.64 21.92
N LYS A 614 35.48 3.08 20.80
CA LYS A 614 36.41 3.79 19.91
C LYS A 614 35.65 4.74 18.98
N GLY A 615 36.27 5.89 18.69
CA GLY A 615 35.83 6.79 17.63
C GLY A 615 36.19 6.26 16.24
N TYR A 616 35.94 7.07 15.22
CA TYR A 616 36.33 6.73 13.85
C TYR A 616 37.85 6.83 13.63
N GLU A 617 38.36 5.93 12.78
CA GLU A 617 39.75 5.96 12.32
C GLU A 617 40.12 7.31 11.70
N GLU A 618 41.31 7.82 12.00
CA GLU A 618 41.78 9.16 11.57
C GLU A 618 41.71 9.34 10.05
N ASN A 619 42.03 8.29 9.29
CA ASN A 619 41.93 8.29 7.82
C ASN A 619 40.49 8.55 7.34
N ARG A 620 39.48 7.98 8.02
CA ARG A 620 38.07 8.22 7.69
C ARG A 620 37.69 9.66 8.01
N VAL A 621 38.09 10.16 9.18
CA VAL A 621 37.84 11.55 9.59
C VAL A 621 38.46 12.55 8.61
N ASN A 622 39.72 12.36 8.22
CA ASN A 622 40.43 13.23 7.28
C ASN A 622 39.82 13.20 5.86
N LYS A 623 39.35 12.04 5.41
CA LYS A 623 38.62 11.92 4.14
C LYS A 623 37.33 12.75 4.16
N ILE A 624 36.56 12.65 5.24
CA ILE A 624 35.29 13.38 5.39
C ILE A 624 35.56 14.88 5.48
N ARG A 625 36.54 15.30 6.30
CA ARG A 625 37.00 16.69 6.38
C ARG A 625 37.31 17.27 5.00
N THR A 626 38.03 16.51 4.17
CA THR A 626 38.38 16.91 2.79
C THR A 626 37.14 17.06 1.91
N GLN A 627 36.20 16.12 1.97
CA GLN A 627 34.94 16.19 1.22
C GLN A 627 34.12 17.43 1.60
N ILE A 628 33.98 17.70 2.90
CA ILE A 628 33.26 18.88 3.41
C ILE A 628 33.97 20.18 3.00
N ALA A 629 35.30 20.20 2.97
CA ALA A 629 36.07 21.36 2.53
C ALA A 629 35.84 21.71 1.05
N GLN A 630 35.57 20.70 0.20
CA GLN A 630 35.32 20.85 -1.25
C GLN A 630 33.85 21.18 -1.57
N LEU A 631 32.93 20.80 -0.69
CA LEU A 631 31.49 20.92 -0.90
C LEU A 631 30.98 22.32 -1.30
N PRO A 632 31.48 23.45 -0.74
CA PRO A 632 31.09 24.77 -1.21
C PRO A 632 31.33 25.00 -2.72
N ASN A 633 32.44 24.51 -3.25
CA ASN A 633 32.78 24.67 -4.66
C ASN A 633 31.88 23.81 -5.56
N GLU A 634 31.57 22.58 -5.13
CA GLU A 634 30.63 21.71 -5.83
C GLU A 634 29.22 22.31 -5.87
N MET A 635 28.78 22.94 -4.78
CA MET A 635 27.50 23.64 -4.74
C MET A 635 27.43 24.80 -5.74
N LEU A 636 28.46 25.65 -5.79
CA LEU A 636 28.54 26.75 -6.75
C LEU A 636 28.54 26.24 -8.20
N LEU A 637 29.19 25.11 -8.45
CA LEU A 637 29.15 24.47 -9.77
C LEU A 637 27.74 24.01 -10.12
N ASN A 638 27.05 23.32 -9.20
CA ASN A 638 25.68 22.88 -9.42
C ASN A 638 24.71 24.05 -9.65
N GLU A 639 24.84 25.14 -8.89
CA GLU A 639 24.01 26.33 -9.09
C GLU A 639 24.17 26.90 -10.51
N LYS A 640 25.41 26.98 -11.02
CA LYS A 640 25.68 27.39 -12.40
C LYS A 640 25.03 26.47 -13.42
N ARG A 641 25.10 25.15 -13.21
CA ARG A 641 24.45 24.16 -14.08
C ARG A 641 22.92 24.29 -14.06
N LEU A 642 22.33 24.45 -12.87
CA LEU A 642 20.89 24.65 -12.71
C LEU A 642 20.40 25.91 -13.45
N LYS A 643 21.09 27.04 -13.28
CA LYS A 643 20.77 28.29 -14.01
C LYS A 643 20.87 28.10 -15.53
N ARG A 644 21.92 27.40 -15.99
CA ARG A 644 22.07 27.08 -17.41
C ARG A 644 20.93 26.22 -17.94
N ILE A 645 20.44 25.25 -17.15
CA ILE A 645 19.27 24.45 -17.49
C ILE A 645 18.03 25.33 -17.60
N ASP A 646 17.73 26.16 -16.60
CA ASP A 646 16.55 27.04 -16.60
C ASP A 646 16.55 28.00 -17.80
N ASP A 647 17.69 28.65 -18.07
CA ASP A 647 17.88 29.51 -19.24
C ASP A 647 17.70 28.76 -20.57
N THR A 648 18.07 27.48 -20.61
CA THR A 648 17.93 26.63 -21.79
C THR A 648 16.46 26.27 -22.00
N ILE A 649 15.75 25.90 -20.92
CA ILE A 649 14.32 25.59 -20.94
C ILE A 649 13.49 26.78 -21.46
N GLY A 650 13.82 28.00 -21.04
CA GLY A 650 13.15 29.21 -21.49
C GLY A 650 13.19 29.44 -23.01
N LYS A 651 14.19 28.89 -23.71
CA LYS A 651 14.37 29.06 -25.17
C LYS A 651 13.67 27.98 -26.00
N LEU A 652 13.25 26.88 -25.37
CA LEU A 652 12.71 25.71 -26.07
C LEU A 652 11.39 25.98 -26.82
N SER A 653 10.49 26.79 -26.25
CA SER A 653 9.17 27.04 -26.87
C SER A 653 9.28 27.77 -28.22
N GLU A 654 10.28 28.61 -28.41
CA GLU A 654 10.51 29.28 -29.69
C GLU A 654 11.24 28.33 -30.65
N LEU A 655 12.33 27.71 -30.19
CA LEU A 655 13.19 26.86 -31.03
C LEU A 655 12.50 25.60 -31.53
N SER A 656 11.58 25.02 -30.76
CA SER A 656 10.77 23.88 -31.22
C SER A 656 9.94 24.19 -32.47
N ARG A 657 9.60 25.47 -32.71
CA ARG A 657 8.86 25.93 -33.89
C ARG A 657 9.76 26.46 -34.99
N THR A 658 10.86 27.14 -34.64
CA THR A 658 11.69 27.88 -35.60
C THR A 658 12.98 27.17 -36.01
N ASN A 659 13.55 26.33 -35.15
CA ASN A 659 14.83 25.66 -35.40
C ASN A 659 14.95 24.34 -34.62
N GLN A 660 14.38 23.28 -35.19
CA GLN A 660 14.30 21.96 -34.56
C GLN A 660 15.67 21.34 -34.24
N LYS A 661 16.68 21.53 -35.10
CA LYS A 661 18.04 21.03 -34.85
C LYS A 661 18.62 21.62 -33.56
N LYS A 662 18.54 22.95 -33.41
CA LYS A 662 19.00 23.64 -32.21
C LYS A 662 18.18 23.27 -30.97
N CYS A 663 16.88 23.00 -31.13
CA CYS A 663 16.03 22.49 -30.06
C CYS A 663 16.54 21.13 -29.54
N TYR A 664 16.86 20.18 -30.44
CA TYR A 664 17.45 18.90 -30.07
C TYR A 664 18.80 19.04 -29.35
N GLU A 665 19.67 19.93 -29.84
CA GLU A 665 20.96 20.23 -29.18
C GLU A 665 20.74 20.74 -27.74
N MET A 666 19.69 21.54 -27.51
CA MET A 666 19.32 22.03 -26.18
C MET A 666 18.77 20.95 -25.27
N PHE A 667 17.97 20.00 -25.77
CA PHE A 667 17.56 18.83 -24.97
C PHE A 667 18.78 18.03 -24.50
N ASN A 668 19.72 17.74 -25.39
CA ASN A 668 20.95 17.01 -25.03
C ASN A 668 21.80 17.78 -24.01
N LEU A 669 21.83 19.11 -24.10
CA LEU A 669 22.48 19.94 -23.10
C LEU A 669 21.81 19.80 -21.73
N ILE A 670 20.48 19.91 -21.67
CA ILE A 670 19.71 19.74 -20.43
C ILE A 670 20.00 18.38 -19.81
N ASP A 671 19.94 17.30 -20.59
CA ASP A 671 20.21 15.95 -20.13
C ASP A 671 21.64 15.81 -19.58
N THR A 672 22.63 16.38 -20.28
CA THR A 672 24.04 16.33 -19.86
C THR A 672 24.25 17.08 -18.54
N GLU A 673 23.71 18.28 -18.42
CA GLU A 673 23.82 19.11 -17.22
C GLU A 673 23.09 18.48 -16.04
N TRP A 674 21.86 17.99 -16.26
CA TRP A 674 21.08 17.29 -15.25
C TRP A 674 21.78 16.01 -14.78
N LYS A 675 22.32 15.22 -15.71
CA LYS A 675 23.11 14.03 -15.39
C LYS A 675 24.33 14.37 -14.54
N ALA A 676 25.02 15.48 -14.80
CA ALA A 676 26.13 15.92 -13.96
C ALA A 676 25.66 16.28 -12.54
N ILE A 677 24.51 16.96 -12.41
CA ILE A 677 23.91 17.33 -11.13
C ILE A 677 23.54 16.09 -10.32
N ILE A 678 22.80 15.11 -10.88
CA ILE A 678 22.34 13.93 -10.12
C ILE A 678 23.49 13.07 -9.57
N HIS A 679 24.67 13.11 -10.19
CA HIS A 679 25.85 12.34 -9.74
C HIS A 679 26.71 13.09 -8.72
N SER A 680 26.47 14.40 -8.52
CA SER A 680 27.24 15.28 -7.65
C SER A 680 27.02 15.00 -6.15
N SER A 681 27.97 15.43 -5.32
CA SER A 681 27.87 15.35 -3.85
C SER A 681 26.65 16.11 -3.30
N PRO A 682 26.37 17.37 -3.70
CA PRO A 682 25.22 18.10 -3.18
C PRO A 682 23.87 17.45 -3.48
N PHE A 683 23.74 16.79 -4.65
CA PHE A 683 22.48 16.11 -5.00
C PHE A 683 22.22 14.90 -4.10
N LYS A 684 23.24 14.04 -3.95
CA LYS A 684 23.19 12.84 -3.11
C LYS A 684 22.97 13.16 -1.64
N ALA A 685 23.64 14.20 -1.14
CA ALA A 685 23.54 14.61 0.26
C ALA A 685 22.23 15.34 0.55
N PHE A 686 21.86 16.34 -0.27
CA PHE A 686 20.83 17.31 0.11
C PHE A 686 19.56 17.21 -0.70
N TYR A 687 19.67 17.13 -2.03
CA TYR A 687 18.50 17.38 -2.87
C TYR A 687 17.45 16.27 -2.71
N PHE A 688 17.88 15.02 -2.53
CA PHE A 688 16.99 13.90 -2.21
C PHE A 688 16.19 14.08 -0.93
N MET A 689 16.77 14.70 0.10
CA MET A 689 16.09 14.93 1.37
C MET A 689 15.21 16.18 1.31
N ILE A 690 15.73 17.30 0.84
CA ILE A 690 15.05 18.60 0.87
C ILE A 690 13.92 18.66 -0.16
N PHE A 691 14.14 18.11 -1.35
CA PHE A 691 13.21 18.18 -2.47
C PHE A 691 12.59 16.81 -2.80
N LYS A 692 12.49 15.94 -1.80
CA LYS A 692 11.98 14.56 -1.98
C LYS A 692 10.67 14.52 -2.75
N ASN A 693 9.70 15.35 -2.37
CA ASN A 693 8.38 15.37 -3.00
C ASN A 693 8.45 15.89 -4.44
N ASP A 694 9.25 16.92 -4.70
CA ASP A 694 9.42 17.47 -6.06
C ASP A 694 10.17 16.50 -6.97
N LEU A 695 11.17 15.79 -6.46
CA LEU A 695 11.90 14.74 -7.18
C LEU A 695 11.00 13.54 -7.45
N ASN A 696 10.18 13.10 -6.49
CA ASN A 696 9.19 12.04 -6.70
C ASN A 696 8.17 12.42 -7.77
N ARG A 697 7.71 13.68 -7.77
CA ARG A 697 6.81 14.22 -8.81
C ARG A 697 7.49 14.21 -10.17
N PHE A 698 8.75 14.66 -10.24
CA PHE A 698 9.55 14.62 -11.46
C PHE A 698 9.74 13.19 -11.98
N GLU A 699 10.09 12.22 -11.11
CA GLU A 699 10.22 10.80 -11.47
C GLU A 699 8.91 10.20 -11.99
N ARG A 700 7.77 10.54 -11.36
CA ARG A 700 6.44 10.08 -11.79
C ARG A 700 6.12 10.52 -13.21
N ASP A 701 6.47 11.75 -13.57
CA ASP A 701 6.12 12.37 -14.85
C ASP A 701 7.19 12.15 -15.94
N LEU A 702 8.36 11.61 -15.56
CA LEU A 702 9.49 11.35 -16.46
C LEU A 702 9.18 10.40 -17.64
N PRO A 703 8.40 9.31 -17.48
CA PRO A 703 8.07 8.43 -18.61
C PRO A 703 7.32 9.14 -19.74
N GLU A 704 6.35 9.99 -19.38
CA GLU A 704 5.57 10.80 -20.33
C GLU A 704 6.49 11.72 -21.14
N LEU A 705 7.44 12.38 -20.46
CA LEU A 705 8.46 13.20 -21.10
C LEU A 705 9.40 12.40 -22.01
N ALA A 706 9.82 11.20 -21.58
CA ALA A 706 10.79 10.39 -22.31
C ALA A 706 10.22 9.86 -23.64
N THR A 707 8.94 9.47 -23.67
CA THR A 707 8.29 8.89 -24.85
C THR A 707 7.80 9.91 -25.87
N GLU A 708 7.68 11.20 -25.51
CA GLU A 708 7.20 12.23 -26.43
C GLU A 708 8.25 12.52 -27.54
N LEU A 709 7.78 12.47 -28.79
CA LEU A 709 8.57 12.65 -30.01
C LEU A 709 8.31 14.01 -30.67
N ASN A 710 7.13 14.60 -30.46
CA ASN A 710 6.79 15.92 -30.96
C ASN A 710 7.54 16.99 -30.14
N LEU A 711 8.44 17.72 -30.80
CA LEU A 711 9.31 18.68 -30.12
C LEU A 711 8.57 19.82 -29.43
N VAL A 712 7.43 20.27 -29.98
CA VAL A 712 6.64 21.35 -29.38
C VAL A 712 6.00 20.87 -28.09
N ILE A 713 5.42 19.67 -28.10
CA ILE A 713 4.81 19.05 -26.91
C ILE A 713 5.92 18.72 -25.90
N LYS A 714 7.03 18.13 -26.34
CA LYS A 714 8.17 17.81 -25.48
C LYS A 714 8.75 19.05 -24.80
N SER A 715 8.91 20.15 -25.54
CA SER A 715 9.35 21.44 -24.98
C SER A 715 8.39 21.93 -23.90
N LYS A 716 7.07 21.79 -24.12
CA LYS A 716 6.05 22.17 -23.12
C LYS A 716 6.09 21.25 -21.90
N LEU A 717 6.22 19.94 -22.08
CA LEU A 717 6.38 18.96 -21.00
C LEU A 717 7.63 19.24 -20.15
N ILE A 718 8.77 19.58 -20.75
CA ILE A 718 9.98 19.97 -20.00
C ILE A 718 9.72 21.22 -19.16
N GLN A 719 9.02 22.20 -19.71
CA GLN A 719 8.62 23.41 -18.96
C GLN A 719 7.69 23.07 -17.79
N ASP A 720 6.74 22.17 -17.97
CA ASP A 720 5.74 21.86 -16.95
C ASP A 720 6.28 20.89 -15.87
N ILE A 721 7.17 19.96 -16.25
CA ILE A 721 7.67 18.89 -15.38
C ILE A 721 9.00 19.27 -14.73
N MET A 722 9.98 19.75 -15.51
CA MET A 722 11.35 19.94 -15.05
C MET A 722 11.61 21.35 -14.51
N GLN A 723 11.10 22.39 -15.19
CA GLN A 723 11.41 23.77 -14.82
C GLN A 723 11.04 24.14 -13.37
N PRO A 724 9.87 23.75 -12.82
CA PRO A 724 9.52 24.09 -11.45
C PRO A 724 10.48 23.47 -10.44
N LEU A 725 10.96 22.25 -10.69
CA LEU A 725 11.97 21.60 -9.86
C LEU A 725 13.29 22.40 -9.92
N ILE A 726 13.77 22.74 -11.13
CA ILE A 726 15.02 23.47 -11.30
C ILE A 726 14.98 24.84 -10.61
N GLN A 727 13.90 25.59 -10.78
CA GLN A 727 13.72 26.89 -10.13
C GLN A 727 13.67 26.77 -8.60
N LYS A 728 13.02 25.71 -8.09
CA LYS A 728 13.00 25.44 -6.65
C LYS A 728 14.40 25.11 -6.11
N LEU A 729 15.19 24.32 -6.83
CA LEU A 729 16.59 24.04 -6.48
C LEU A 729 17.46 25.31 -6.48
N ILE A 730 17.30 26.18 -7.47
CA ILE A 730 18.01 27.48 -7.54
C ILE A 730 17.64 28.37 -6.36
N SER A 731 16.34 28.54 -6.08
CA SER A 731 15.86 29.46 -5.02
C SER A 731 16.35 29.09 -3.61
N HIS A 732 16.62 27.82 -3.34
CA HIS A 732 17.11 27.34 -2.04
C HIS A 732 18.64 27.22 -1.95
N SER A 733 19.35 27.36 -3.09
CA SER A 733 20.81 27.25 -3.14
C SER A 733 21.53 28.22 -2.18
N PRO A 734 21.11 29.49 -2.02
CA PRO A 734 21.76 30.41 -1.08
C PRO A 734 21.70 29.96 0.38
N GLN A 735 20.53 29.49 0.83
CA GLN A 735 20.35 28.99 2.20
C GLN A 735 21.24 27.76 2.44
N LEU A 736 21.24 26.81 1.50
CA LEU A 736 22.03 25.59 1.62
C LEU A 736 23.54 25.88 1.61
N PHE A 737 23.98 26.93 0.88
CA PHE A 737 25.38 27.34 0.86
C PHE A 737 25.86 27.85 2.22
N GLU A 738 25.01 28.61 2.94
CA GLU A 738 25.32 29.04 4.30
C GLU A 738 25.36 27.86 5.29
N VAL A 739 24.44 26.90 5.14
CA VAL A 739 24.48 25.65 5.92
C VAL A 739 25.80 24.91 5.70
N VAL A 740 26.25 24.77 4.46
CA VAL A 740 27.50 24.07 4.14
C VAL A 740 28.74 24.82 4.67
N LYS A 741 28.77 26.15 4.59
CA LYS A 741 29.86 26.95 5.19
C LYS A 741 29.96 26.75 6.70
N GLU A 742 28.82 26.83 7.38
CA GLU A 742 28.77 26.68 8.83
C GLU A 742 29.14 25.25 9.25
N ALA A 743 28.66 24.25 8.52
CA ALA A 743 29.05 22.85 8.73
C ALA A 743 30.56 22.65 8.57
N LYS A 744 31.17 23.24 7.53
CA LYS A 744 32.62 23.21 7.35
C LYS A 744 33.35 23.80 8.57
N ARG A 745 32.93 24.97 9.06
CA ARG A 745 33.51 25.60 10.26
C ARG A 745 33.39 24.67 11.48
N ARG A 746 32.19 24.11 11.72
CA ARG A 746 31.91 23.21 12.86
C ARG A 746 32.72 21.91 12.84
N VAL A 747 32.91 21.33 11.66
CA VAL A 747 33.74 20.12 11.47
C VAL A 747 35.21 20.43 11.82
N GLU A 748 35.74 21.55 11.32
CA GLU A 748 37.11 21.98 11.61
C GLU A 748 37.33 22.20 13.12
N GLU A 749 36.40 22.88 13.79
CA GLU A 749 36.47 23.14 15.23
C GLU A 749 36.41 21.87 16.08
N SER A 750 35.51 20.94 15.72
CA SER A 750 35.34 19.69 16.45
C SER A 750 36.59 18.80 16.37
N ILE A 751 37.16 18.68 15.17
CA ILE A 751 38.36 17.87 14.94
C ILE A 751 39.57 18.49 15.68
N ASN A 752 39.78 19.81 15.56
CA ASN A 752 40.89 20.47 16.22
C ASN A 752 40.79 20.38 17.76
N SER A 753 39.58 20.46 18.33
CA SER A 753 39.36 20.31 19.77
C SER A 753 39.64 18.88 20.24
N SER A 754 39.28 17.87 19.44
CA SER A 754 39.53 16.46 19.77
C SER A 754 41.01 16.04 19.71
N GLN A 755 41.85 16.77 18.98
CA GLN A 755 43.30 16.51 18.91
C GLN A 755 44.10 17.15 20.06
N GLN A 756 43.47 18.00 20.88
CA GLN A 756 44.09 18.68 22.02
C GLN A 756 43.82 17.99 23.37
N VAL A 757 42.95 16.97 23.39
CA VAL A 757 42.59 16.12 24.54
C VAL A 757 43.23 14.76 24.37
#